data_AF-A0AAV8HQ86-F1
#
_entry.id   AF-A0AAV8HQ86-F1
#
_cell.length_a   1.000
_cell.length_b   1.000
_cell.length_c   1.000
_cell.angle_alpha   90.00
_cell.angle_beta   90.00
_cell.angle_gamma   90.00
#
_symmetry.space_group_name_H-M   'P 1'
#
loop_
_entity.id
_entity.type
_entity.pdbx_description
1 polymer ?
#
loop_
_entity_poly.entity_id
_entity_poly.type
_entity_poly.pdbx_seq_one_letter_code
_entity_poly.pdbx_strand_id
1 'polypeptide(L)'
;MEDYPEELRTPPVSLVCLTGCPELHHPISAFLHSEQPPINTLALPDFSKASVLARKKNRDPLSQPTPAPPSGILKRDWLLKHRTRVPAVVAALFRADQISGDPAQWLQACTDLENLKSLIHGRSTRLVVVLVQTQAAEELSEDVMTALRKRAEIDSKHLVEFVQNDASDLRQSLNKLASLFAELCLTYYKEEGRRIRSIIEKKSSPFPELNIRYCFKIAIYAEFRRDWSEALKFYEEAYRVLREMANTSTRLPPIQRLVEIKTIAEQIHFKISTLLLHGGKIMEAVARFLKHIKTYKRLVGLPEVDFLHWEWFSRQFLVFAELLETTAASAPSSQSPRFGTSESPFSEWEFQPAYYYQLAANYLREKRCCLEQSSVSKTDLPTKITEAPDSVMPSIHIGQSARLVEEGDIVTVLPLSDAEYVAYALAEAERFQDCYEIIALYKRAQESFSSHGSQRMACLCTLGMAREYYASDDFTNSKQLFDTVAAMYRREGWAPLLWEVLGYLRDCAKRLGLTNEYTAYSLEMAALPVFSTGFEETIDFGPAGPATLSRREEIQREALNFAVETDGDPESVGLDVDPVSPLRSVLLVAVAFHEQSVKPDSVASLTVSLLSHLPLLFKVDLLEVEFNQPACNFSMSIPLEVSPNKWLRLTHEVKSGQSGKLECLTVKAKINNNLIICCRAESPALMEDLTSWKYENQRETYPTLDPALSLSGQKSIQVDEPNPLVDLTLNSIGPALVGEVFQIPVLVVSTGHVIHGGELKINLVDARGGGMLMSPRETGESDAHHVELLKHFWST
;
A
#
# COMPACT_ATOMS: atom_id res chain seq x y z
N MET A 1 -6.97 7.82 -11.92
CA MET A 1 -7.07 8.81 -13.03
C MET A 1 -8.33 8.64 -13.85
N GLU A 2 -9.00 7.48 -13.81
CA GLU A 2 -10.17 7.17 -14.65
C GLU A 2 -11.35 8.14 -14.48
N ASP A 3 -11.50 8.74 -13.29
CA ASP A 3 -12.50 9.77 -12.99
C ASP A 3 -12.37 11.05 -13.84
N TYR A 4 -11.21 11.29 -14.46
CA TYR A 4 -11.04 12.47 -15.29
C TYR A 4 -11.57 12.27 -16.71
N PRO A 5 -12.19 13.31 -17.29
CA PRO A 5 -12.57 13.31 -18.70
C PRO A 5 -11.37 12.96 -19.58
N GLU A 6 -11.60 12.12 -20.59
CA GLU A 6 -10.57 11.69 -21.53
C GLU A 6 -9.85 12.88 -22.17
N GLU A 7 -10.60 13.96 -22.42
CA GLU A 7 -10.05 15.17 -23.00
C GLU A 7 -8.97 15.86 -22.15
N LEU A 8 -8.97 15.63 -20.84
CA LEU A 8 -7.97 16.16 -19.93
C LEU A 8 -6.73 15.26 -19.89
N ARG A 9 -6.93 13.94 -19.93
CA ARG A 9 -5.89 12.90 -19.79
C ARG A 9 -4.98 12.78 -20.99
N THR A 10 -5.51 12.94 -22.20
CA THR A 10 -4.71 12.80 -23.43
C THR A 10 -4.29 14.18 -23.96
N PRO A 11 -3.16 14.29 -24.67
CA PRO A 11 -2.80 15.53 -25.36
C PRO A 11 -3.88 15.91 -26.38
N PRO A 12 -4.18 17.21 -26.56
CA PRO A 12 -5.16 17.65 -27.53
C PRO A 12 -4.66 17.41 -28.96
N VAL A 13 -5.54 16.85 -29.78
CA VAL A 13 -5.27 16.49 -31.19
C VAL A 13 -6.01 17.45 -32.11
N SER A 14 -5.32 17.96 -33.13
CA SER A 14 -5.90 18.88 -34.11
C SER A 14 -7.12 18.26 -34.81
N LEU A 15 -8.14 19.05 -35.07
CA LEU A 15 -9.38 18.59 -35.73
C LEU A 15 -9.54 19.25 -37.10
N VAL A 16 -9.70 18.42 -38.14
CA VAL A 16 -9.98 18.86 -39.52
C VAL A 16 -11.35 18.33 -39.94
N CYS A 17 -12.15 19.14 -40.62
CA CYS A 17 -13.42 18.71 -41.20
C CYS A 17 -13.25 18.39 -42.68
N LEU A 18 -13.67 17.20 -43.12
CA LEU A 18 -13.72 16.81 -44.52
C LEU A 18 -15.19 16.90 -44.98
N THR A 19 -15.46 17.62 -46.06
CA THR A 19 -16.82 17.85 -46.56
C THR A 19 -16.88 17.52 -48.05
N GLY A 20 -17.84 16.69 -48.46
CA GLY A 20 -17.93 16.19 -49.85
C GLY A 20 -17.00 15.01 -50.14
N CYS A 21 -17.25 14.28 -51.22
CA CYS A 21 -16.51 13.05 -51.64
C CYS A 21 -16.35 12.01 -50.51
N PRO A 22 -17.44 11.41 -49.99
CA PRO A 22 -17.41 10.49 -48.85
C PRO A 22 -16.50 9.27 -49.04
N GLU A 23 -16.32 8.83 -50.28
CA GLU A 23 -15.41 7.74 -50.67
C GLU A 23 -13.96 7.97 -50.23
N LEU A 24 -13.54 9.23 -50.05
CA LEU A 24 -12.18 9.60 -49.67
C LEU A 24 -12.00 9.86 -48.18
N HIS A 25 -13.09 9.90 -47.42
CA HIS A 25 -13.00 10.21 -45.99
C HIS A 25 -12.20 9.14 -45.26
N HIS A 26 -12.51 7.85 -45.47
CA HIS A 26 -11.79 6.76 -44.83
C HIS A 26 -10.27 6.76 -45.12
N PRO A 27 -9.79 6.79 -46.38
CA PRO A 27 -8.35 6.77 -46.65
C PRO A 27 -7.63 8.02 -46.14
N ILE A 28 -8.23 9.21 -46.27
CA ILE A 28 -7.63 10.46 -45.77
C ILE A 28 -7.60 10.44 -44.24
N SER A 29 -8.71 10.06 -43.58
CA SER A 29 -8.79 9.94 -42.13
C SER A 29 -7.79 8.94 -41.58
N ALA A 30 -7.67 7.75 -42.17
CA ALA A 30 -6.72 6.73 -41.73
C ALA A 30 -5.27 7.22 -41.84
N PHE A 31 -4.93 7.90 -42.94
CA PHE A 31 -3.60 8.48 -43.13
C PHE A 31 -3.31 9.57 -42.09
N LEU A 32 -4.22 10.54 -41.92
CA LEU A 32 -4.07 11.64 -40.96
C LEU A 32 -3.99 11.17 -39.50
N HIS A 33 -4.65 10.08 -39.12
CA HIS A 33 -4.51 9.49 -37.79
C HIS A 33 -3.19 8.75 -37.60
N SER A 34 -2.56 8.26 -38.68
CA SER A 34 -1.25 7.59 -38.63
C SER A 34 -0.06 8.54 -38.55
N GLU A 35 -0.27 9.83 -38.86
CA GLU A 35 0.74 10.87 -38.75
C GLU A 35 1.18 11.11 -37.29
N GLN A 36 2.36 11.72 -37.13
CA GLN A 36 2.89 12.11 -35.81
C GLN A 36 3.24 13.60 -35.81
N PRO A 37 2.39 14.52 -35.30
CA PRO A 37 1.13 14.29 -34.57
C PRO A 37 0.02 13.64 -35.38
N PRO A 38 -0.86 12.85 -34.74
CA PRO A 38 -2.13 12.49 -35.36
C PRO A 38 -2.99 13.74 -35.59
N ILE A 39 -3.84 13.69 -36.60
CA ILE A 39 -4.84 14.71 -36.90
C ILE A 39 -6.21 14.01 -36.96
N ASN A 40 -7.09 14.40 -36.05
CA ASN A 40 -8.46 13.88 -36.01
C ASN A 40 -9.29 14.50 -37.13
N THR A 41 -10.25 13.75 -37.63
CA THR A 41 -11.10 14.19 -38.74
C THR A 41 -12.59 14.11 -38.36
N LEU A 42 -13.33 15.15 -38.75
CA LEU A 42 -14.78 15.18 -38.74
C LEU A 42 -15.27 14.99 -40.18
N ALA A 43 -15.76 13.79 -40.49
CA ALA A 43 -16.24 13.44 -41.83
C ALA A 43 -17.72 13.86 -42.00
N LEU A 44 -17.97 14.80 -42.91
CA LEU A 44 -19.30 15.24 -43.30
C LEU A 44 -19.59 14.80 -44.74
N PRO A 45 -20.40 13.76 -44.96
CA PRO A 45 -20.57 13.15 -46.29
C PRO A 45 -21.20 14.09 -47.33
N ASP A 46 -21.92 15.12 -46.87
CA ASP A 46 -22.61 16.09 -47.71
C ASP A 46 -22.46 17.51 -47.13
N PHE A 47 -22.37 18.50 -48.01
CA PHE A 47 -22.33 19.93 -47.69
C PHE A 47 -23.56 20.38 -46.89
N SER A 48 -24.72 19.74 -47.06
CA SER A 48 -25.93 20.01 -46.26
C SER A 48 -25.72 19.77 -44.75
N LYS A 49 -24.85 18.82 -44.38
CA LYS A 49 -24.53 18.49 -42.98
C LYS A 49 -23.52 19.45 -42.36
N ALA A 50 -22.97 20.39 -43.12
CA ALA A 50 -22.04 21.41 -42.63
C ALA A 50 -22.68 22.38 -41.62
N SER A 51 -24.02 22.40 -41.50
CA SER A 51 -24.73 23.16 -40.48
C SER A 51 -24.28 22.85 -39.03
N VAL A 52 -23.72 21.67 -38.77
CA VAL A 52 -23.11 21.31 -37.47
C VAL A 52 -21.94 22.23 -37.11
N LEU A 53 -21.25 22.79 -38.11
CA LEU A 53 -20.16 23.74 -37.94
C LEU A 53 -20.66 25.13 -37.55
N ALA A 54 -21.95 25.43 -37.73
CA ALA A 54 -22.52 26.73 -37.46
C ALA A 54 -22.25 27.15 -36.01
N ARG A 55 -21.96 28.43 -35.81
CA ARG A 55 -21.93 29.01 -34.47
C ARG A 55 -23.37 29.17 -33.98
N LYS A 56 -23.71 28.59 -32.82
CA LYS A 56 -24.94 28.99 -32.10
C LYS A 56 -24.90 30.51 -31.90
N LYS A 57 -25.85 31.24 -32.50
CA LYS A 57 -26.06 32.67 -32.25
C LYS A 57 -26.34 32.84 -30.76
N ASN A 58 -25.43 33.47 -30.02
CA ASN A 58 -25.71 33.93 -28.68
C ASN A 58 -26.32 35.33 -28.78
N ARG A 59 -27.63 35.42 -28.45
CA ARG A 59 -28.46 36.58 -28.04
C ARG A 59 -28.40 37.88 -28.87
N ASP A 60 -29.56 38.54 -28.90
CA ASP A 60 -29.86 39.76 -29.66
C ASP A 60 -28.81 40.88 -29.49
N PRO A 61 -28.43 41.57 -30.57
CA PRO A 61 -27.55 42.74 -30.54
C PRO A 61 -28.07 43.92 -29.69
N LEU A 62 -29.36 43.88 -29.29
CA LEU A 62 -30.03 44.93 -28.52
C LEU A 62 -29.90 44.77 -26.99
N SER A 63 -29.43 43.63 -26.48
CA SER A 63 -29.09 43.53 -25.05
C SER A 63 -27.69 44.10 -24.82
N GLN A 64 -27.63 45.39 -24.43
CA GLN A 64 -26.40 46.01 -23.94
C GLN A 64 -25.80 45.14 -22.82
N PRO A 65 -24.51 44.76 -22.87
CA PRO A 65 -23.90 44.07 -21.75
C PRO A 65 -23.42 45.11 -20.75
N THR A 66 -24.22 45.41 -19.74
CA THR A 66 -23.60 45.53 -18.42
C THR A 66 -22.80 44.23 -18.20
N PRO A 67 -21.53 44.27 -17.78
CA PRO A 67 -20.77 43.05 -17.57
C PRO A 67 -21.36 42.30 -16.38
N ALA A 68 -22.38 41.49 -16.66
CA ALA A 68 -22.94 40.58 -15.68
C ALA A 68 -21.80 39.68 -15.19
N PRO A 69 -21.69 39.45 -13.87
CA PRO A 69 -20.66 38.58 -13.34
C PRO A 69 -20.78 37.19 -13.97
N PRO A 70 -19.66 36.53 -14.31
CA PRO A 70 -19.71 35.17 -14.82
C PRO A 70 -20.32 34.22 -13.78
N SER A 71 -21.20 33.33 -14.22
CA SER A 71 -21.90 32.35 -13.37
C SER A 71 -20.99 31.21 -12.88
N GLY A 72 -19.77 31.10 -13.39
CA GLY A 72 -18.78 30.09 -13.01
C GLY A 72 -17.45 30.33 -13.73
N ILE A 73 -16.42 29.55 -13.42
CA ILE A 73 -15.06 29.77 -13.92
C ILE A 73 -14.83 29.03 -15.25
N LEU A 74 -14.91 27.70 -15.30
CA LEU A 74 -14.71 26.92 -16.53
C LEU A 74 -16.00 26.23 -16.96
N LYS A 75 -16.27 26.20 -18.27
CA LYS A 75 -17.40 25.45 -18.85
C LYS A 75 -17.00 24.00 -19.08
N ARG A 76 -17.84 23.04 -18.67
CA ARG A 76 -17.53 21.60 -18.73
C ARG A 76 -17.33 21.11 -20.17
N ASP A 77 -18.17 21.55 -21.10
CA ASP A 77 -18.17 21.09 -22.49
C ASP A 77 -17.12 21.75 -23.39
N TRP A 78 -16.38 22.76 -22.89
CA TRP A 78 -15.54 23.60 -23.75
C TRP A 78 -14.39 22.82 -24.37
N LEU A 79 -13.66 22.02 -23.58
CA LEU A 79 -12.51 21.28 -24.10
C LEU A 79 -12.94 20.17 -25.06
N LEU A 80 -13.95 19.37 -24.67
CA LEU A 80 -14.54 18.34 -25.52
C LEU A 80 -15.01 18.92 -26.86
N LYS A 81 -15.71 20.06 -26.83
CA LYS A 81 -16.19 20.75 -28.04
C LYS A 81 -15.04 21.13 -28.98
N HIS A 82 -13.93 21.63 -28.45
CA HIS A 82 -12.77 22.02 -29.25
C HIS A 82 -11.95 20.84 -29.77
N ARG A 83 -12.10 19.64 -29.19
CA ARG A 83 -11.49 18.40 -29.67
C ARG A 83 -12.34 17.61 -30.67
N THR A 84 -13.66 17.77 -30.64
CA THR A 84 -14.58 16.90 -31.40
C THR A 84 -15.53 17.61 -32.36
N ARG A 85 -15.81 18.92 -32.16
CA ARG A 85 -16.86 19.64 -32.90
C ARG A 85 -16.41 20.92 -33.59
N VAL A 86 -15.32 21.54 -33.14
CA VAL A 86 -14.83 22.81 -33.71
C VAL A 86 -13.53 22.54 -34.48
N PRO A 87 -13.59 22.37 -35.82
CA PRO A 87 -12.40 22.12 -36.61
C PRO A 87 -11.55 23.38 -36.79
N ALA A 88 -10.24 23.20 -36.83
CA ALA A 88 -9.26 24.23 -37.17
C ALA A 88 -9.25 24.51 -38.68
N VAL A 89 -9.47 23.46 -39.49
CA VAL A 89 -9.48 23.50 -40.95
C VAL A 89 -10.73 22.80 -41.46
N VAL A 90 -11.39 23.38 -42.47
CA VAL A 90 -12.47 22.76 -43.25
C VAL A 90 -11.93 22.54 -44.65
N ALA A 91 -11.86 21.28 -45.07
CA ALA A 91 -11.53 20.87 -46.43
C ALA A 91 -12.81 20.57 -47.19
N ALA A 92 -13.05 21.32 -48.28
CA ALA A 92 -14.13 21.08 -49.22
C ALA A 92 -13.58 20.26 -50.38
N LEU A 93 -14.00 19.00 -50.49
CA LEU A 93 -13.59 18.08 -51.54
C LEU A 93 -14.61 18.14 -52.67
N PHE A 94 -14.14 18.54 -53.85
CA PHE A 94 -14.93 18.55 -55.08
C PHE A 94 -14.27 17.63 -56.09
N ARG A 95 -15.10 16.90 -56.83
CA ARG A 95 -14.62 16.10 -57.96
C ARG A 95 -14.36 17.00 -59.16
N ALA A 96 -13.36 16.67 -59.97
CA ALA A 96 -13.03 17.45 -61.16
C ALA A 96 -14.24 17.57 -62.10
N ASP A 97 -15.03 16.51 -62.26
CA ASP A 97 -16.27 16.46 -63.05
C ASP A 97 -17.34 17.48 -62.61
N GLN A 98 -17.48 17.75 -61.32
CA GLN A 98 -18.43 18.73 -60.76
C GLN A 98 -18.04 20.17 -61.07
N ILE A 99 -16.77 20.40 -61.40
CA ILE A 99 -16.17 21.72 -61.59
C ILE A 99 -15.98 22.03 -63.07
N SER A 100 -15.58 21.04 -63.87
CA SER A 100 -15.42 21.14 -65.33
C SER A 100 -16.68 20.77 -66.12
N GLY A 101 -17.72 20.27 -65.44
CA GLY A 101 -18.97 19.80 -66.03
C GLY A 101 -19.97 20.91 -66.40
N ASP A 102 -21.26 20.57 -66.35
CA ASP A 102 -22.38 21.43 -66.74
C ASP A 102 -22.44 22.72 -65.89
N PRO A 103 -22.74 23.92 -66.45
CA PRO A 103 -22.92 25.16 -65.69
C PRO A 103 -23.78 25.06 -64.42
N ALA A 104 -24.76 24.15 -64.37
CA ALA A 104 -25.56 23.90 -63.18
C ALA A 104 -24.75 23.28 -62.02
N GLN A 105 -23.82 22.36 -62.30
CA GLN A 105 -22.95 21.72 -61.30
C GLN A 105 -21.94 22.72 -60.75
N TRP A 106 -21.36 23.57 -61.62
CA TRP A 106 -20.50 24.67 -61.21
C TRP A 106 -21.22 25.67 -60.29
N LEU A 107 -22.48 26.01 -60.61
CA LEU A 107 -23.29 26.91 -59.77
C LEU A 107 -23.57 26.28 -58.39
N GLN A 108 -23.84 24.98 -58.34
CA GLN A 108 -24.04 24.25 -57.08
C GLN A 108 -22.76 24.25 -56.24
N ALA A 109 -21.60 23.93 -56.82
CA ALA A 109 -20.31 23.98 -56.13
C ALA A 109 -19.99 25.38 -55.57
N CYS A 110 -20.29 26.44 -56.34
CA CYS A 110 -20.19 27.82 -55.87
C CYS A 110 -21.11 28.11 -54.67
N THR A 111 -22.34 27.61 -54.71
CA THR A 111 -23.34 27.79 -53.65
C THR A 111 -22.90 27.06 -52.36
N ASP A 112 -22.42 25.82 -52.48
CA ASP A 112 -21.93 25.04 -51.35
C ASP A 112 -20.70 25.69 -50.70
N LEU A 113 -19.82 26.28 -51.51
CA LEU A 113 -18.66 27.00 -51.02
C LEU A 113 -19.05 28.29 -50.27
N GLU A 114 -20.00 29.06 -50.80
CA GLU A 114 -20.54 30.24 -50.10
C GLU A 114 -21.24 29.87 -48.80
N ASN A 115 -22.00 28.77 -48.79
CA ASN A 115 -22.63 28.23 -47.59
C ASN A 115 -21.56 27.87 -46.54
N LEU A 116 -20.51 27.13 -46.93
CA LEU A 116 -19.40 26.81 -46.03
C LEU A 116 -18.71 28.07 -45.49
N LYS A 117 -18.43 29.06 -46.34
CA LYS A 117 -17.88 30.35 -45.91
C LYS A 117 -18.76 31.05 -44.88
N SER A 118 -20.08 31.07 -45.11
CA SER A 118 -21.03 31.67 -44.18
C SER A 118 -21.06 30.96 -42.82
N LEU A 119 -20.89 29.63 -42.80
CA LEU A 119 -20.89 28.81 -41.59
C LEU A 119 -19.63 28.99 -40.75
N ILE A 120 -18.46 29.14 -41.40
CA ILE A 120 -17.19 29.42 -40.72
C ILE A 120 -16.99 30.91 -40.40
N HIS A 121 -17.83 31.79 -40.96
CA HIS A 121 -17.72 33.23 -40.77
C HIS A 121 -17.76 33.61 -39.28
N GLY A 122 -16.77 34.39 -38.84
CA GLY A 122 -16.62 34.79 -37.43
C GLY A 122 -15.88 33.79 -36.54
N ARG A 123 -15.35 32.69 -37.11
CA ARG A 123 -14.27 31.88 -36.53
C ARG A 123 -12.99 32.11 -37.34
N SER A 124 -11.82 31.83 -36.75
CA SER A 124 -10.53 31.84 -37.45
C SER A 124 -10.26 30.55 -38.25
N THR A 125 -11.27 29.66 -38.35
CA THR A 125 -11.19 28.38 -39.08
C THR A 125 -10.76 28.61 -40.53
N ARG A 126 -9.82 27.81 -41.02
CA ARG A 126 -9.27 27.93 -42.37
C ARG A 126 -10.07 27.07 -43.36
N LEU A 127 -10.26 27.58 -44.58
CA LEU A 127 -10.88 26.85 -45.68
C LEU A 127 -9.79 26.36 -46.64
N VAL A 128 -9.83 25.07 -46.99
CA VAL A 128 -9.02 24.43 -48.02
C VAL A 128 -9.96 23.83 -49.05
N VAL A 129 -9.65 24.02 -50.33
CA VAL A 129 -10.40 23.41 -51.43
C VAL A 129 -9.54 22.30 -52.02
N VAL A 130 -10.09 21.09 -52.09
CA VAL A 130 -9.41 19.90 -52.58
C VAL A 130 -10.09 19.43 -53.86
N LEU A 131 -9.34 19.38 -54.95
CA LEU A 131 -9.80 18.96 -56.27
C LEU A 131 -9.43 17.51 -56.51
N VAL A 132 -10.41 16.62 -56.52
CA VAL A 132 -10.20 15.19 -56.73
C VAL A 132 -10.15 14.89 -58.22
N GLN A 133 -8.99 14.46 -58.71
CA GLN A 133 -8.75 14.07 -60.10
C GLN A 133 -8.71 12.54 -60.20
N THR A 134 -9.46 12.00 -61.17
CA THR A 134 -9.56 10.54 -61.37
C THR A 134 -8.57 10.05 -62.45
N GLN A 135 -8.06 10.94 -63.29
CA GLN A 135 -7.05 10.67 -64.33
C GLN A 135 -6.02 11.81 -64.42
N ALA A 136 -4.74 11.50 -64.66
CA ALA A 136 -3.64 12.49 -64.82
C ALA A 136 -3.85 13.52 -65.94
N ALA A 137 -4.76 13.25 -66.88
CA ALA A 137 -5.01 14.10 -68.05
C ALA A 137 -6.17 15.11 -67.85
N GLU A 138 -6.84 15.11 -66.69
CA GLU A 138 -7.84 16.13 -66.32
C GLU A 138 -7.17 17.37 -65.72
N GLU A 139 -6.21 17.97 -66.44
CA GLU A 139 -5.70 19.30 -66.08
C GLU A 139 -6.85 20.32 -66.23
N LEU A 140 -7.40 20.74 -65.08
CA LEU A 140 -8.39 21.82 -65.04
C LEU A 140 -7.73 23.10 -65.55
N SER A 141 -8.44 23.87 -66.39
CA SER A 141 -7.94 25.16 -66.87
C SER A 141 -7.61 26.08 -65.68
N GLU A 142 -6.45 26.76 -65.76
CA GLU A 142 -6.01 27.76 -64.77
C GLU A 142 -7.06 28.85 -64.52
N ASP A 143 -7.91 29.15 -65.51
CA ASP A 143 -9.03 30.10 -65.36
C ASP A 143 -10.07 29.62 -64.35
N VAL A 144 -10.38 28.32 -64.35
CA VAL A 144 -11.35 27.68 -63.44
C VAL A 144 -10.79 27.61 -62.03
N MET A 145 -9.51 27.25 -61.90
CA MET A 145 -8.80 27.28 -60.61
C MET A 145 -8.75 28.70 -60.04
N THR A 146 -8.51 29.70 -60.88
CA THR A 146 -8.51 31.11 -60.48
C THR A 146 -9.90 31.61 -60.08
N ALA A 147 -10.96 31.16 -60.78
CA ALA A 147 -12.33 31.45 -60.42
C ALA A 147 -12.73 30.85 -59.07
N LEU A 148 -12.36 29.58 -58.80
CA LEU A 148 -12.57 28.93 -57.51
C LEU A 148 -11.83 29.66 -56.39
N ARG A 149 -10.55 29.99 -56.59
CA ARG A 149 -9.74 30.73 -55.61
C ARG A 149 -10.38 32.07 -55.25
N LYS A 150 -10.81 32.84 -56.25
CA LYS A 150 -11.48 34.15 -56.06
C LYS A 150 -12.80 34.00 -55.33
N ARG A 151 -13.63 33.01 -55.68
CA ARG A 151 -14.92 32.76 -55.02
C ARG A 151 -14.74 32.30 -53.57
N ALA A 152 -13.73 31.48 -53.33
CA ALA A 152 -13.40 30.94 -52.02
C ALA A 152 -12.67 31.92 -51.10
N GLU A 153 -12.13 33.02 -51.64
CA GLU A 153 -11.24 33.96 -50.92
C GLU A 153 -10.04 33.25 -50.28
N ILE A 154 -9.50 32.27 -51.00
CA ILE A 154 -8.35 31.47 -50.53
C ILE A 154 -7.08 31.82 -51.32
N ASP A 155 -5.95 31.69 -50.65
CA ASP A 155 -4.63 31.74 -51.28
C ASP A 155 -4.42 30.51 -52.19
N SER A 156 -3.62 30.69 -53.23
CA SER A 156 -3.13 29.66 -54.15
C SER A 156 -2.69 28.37 -53.43
N LYS A 157 -2.02 28.49 -52.28
CA LYS A 157 -1.54 27.36 -51.46
C LYS A 157 -2.62 26.54 -50.75
N HIS A 158 -3.85 27.06 -50.64
CA HIS A 158 -4.99 26.37 -50.01
C HIS A 158 -5.89 25.67 -51.04
N LEU A 159 -5.54 25.72 -52.32
CA LEU A 159 -6.14 24.89 -53.36
C LEU A 159 -5.19 23.71 -53.63
N VAL A 160 -5.64 22.50 -53.34
CA VAL A 160 -4.82 21.28 -53.47
C VAL A 160 -5.45 20.35 -54.49
N GLU A 161 -4.66 19.91 -55.46
CA GLU A 161 -5.02 18.83 -56.37
C GLU A 161 -4.74 17.49 -55.68
N PHE A 162 -5.74 16.61 -55.70
CA PHE A 162 -5.70 15.30 -55.06
C PHE A 162 -5.82 14.22 -56.14
N VAL A 163 -4.69 13.57 -56.43
CA VAL A 163 -4.54 12.62 -57.53
C VAL A 163 -4.54 11.18 -56.99
N GLN A 164 -5.27 10.28 -57.64
CA GLN A 164 -5.46 8.89 -57.21
C GLN A 164 -5.02 7.83 -58.23
N ASN A 165 -4.26 8.22 -59.26
CA ASN A 165 -3.94 7.35 -60.39
C ASN A 165 -3.20 6.07 -59.96
N ASP A 166 -2.16 6.22 -59.14
CA ASP A 166 -1.33 5.14 -58.62
C ASP A 166 -1.09 5.30 -57.10
N ALA A 167 -0.64 4.22 -56.45
CA ALA A 167 -0.38 4.23 -55.00
C ALA A 167 0.68 5.26 -54.57
N SER A 168 1.65 5.58 -55.44
CA SER A 168 2.65 6.64 -55.20
C SER A 168 2.01 8.03 -55.21
N ASP A 169 1.12 8.29 -56.16
CA ASP A 169 0.48 9.59 -56.36
C ASP A 169 -0.53 9.88 -55.25
N LEU A 170 -1.27 8.85 -54.84
CA LEU A 170 -2.16 8.90 -53.68
C LEU A 170 -1.36 9.25 -52.42
N ARG A 171 -0.22 8.57 -52.19
CA ARG A 171 0.63 8.85 -51.03
C ARG A 171 1.23 10.25 -51.08
N GLN A 172 1.64 10.74 -52.25
CA GLN A 172 2.14 12.10 -52.41
C GLN A 172 1.05 13.15 -52.12
N SER A 173 -0.17 12.93 -52.63
CA SER A 173 -1.33 13.80 -52.38
C SER A 173 -1.70 13.83 -50.89
N LEU A 174 -1.71 12.68 -50.24
CA LEU A 174 -1.94 12.54 -48.79
C LEU A 174 -0.89 13.26 -47.96
N ASN A 175 0.40 13.12 -48.30
CA ASN A 175 1.50 13.84 -47.63
C ASN A 175 1.37 15.37 -47.78
N LYS A 176 1.08 15.86 -49.00
CA LYS A 176 0.87 17.30 -49.25
C LYS A 176 -0.28 17.84 -48.41
N LEU A 177 -1.40 17.11 -48.38
CA LEU A 177 -2.60 17.48 -47.64
C LEU A 177 -2.37 17.44 -46.12
N ALA A 178 -1.67 16.43 -45.61
CA ALA A 178 -1.28 16.33 -44.20
C ALA A 178 -0.37 17.48 -43.76
N SER A 179 0.66 17.81 -44.56
CA SER A 179 1.56 18.93 -44.30
C SER A 179 0.83 20.28 -44.27
N LEU A 180 -0.04 20.52 -45.25
CA LEU A 180 -0.86 21.73 -45.31
C LEU A 180 -1.81 21.83 -44.11
N PHE A 181 -2.51 20.75 -43.78
CA PHE A 181 -3.41 20.73 -42.63
C PHE A 181 -2.68 20.98 -41.32
N ALA A 182 -1.50 20.40 -41.13
CA ALA A 182 -0.67 20.65 -39.96
C ALA A 182 -0.30 22.15 -39.83
N GLU A 183 0.16 22.78 -40.91
CA GLU A 183 0.50 24.22 -40.92
C GLU A 183 -0.71 25.11 -40.58
N LEU A 184 -1.86 24.82 -41.19
CA LEU A 184 -3.08 25.61 -41.00
C LEU A 184 -3.67 25.42 -39.59
N CYS A 185 -3.62 24.20 -39.05
CA CYS A 185 -4.01 23.92 -37.66
C CYS A 185 -3.15 24.72 -36.68
N LEU A 186 -1.82 24.68 -36.83
CA LEU A 186 -0.90 25.46 -35.99
C LEU A 186 -1.20 26.96 -36.04
N THR A 187 -1.48 27.48 -37.24
CA THR A 187 -1.82 28.89 -37.46
C THR A 187 -3.13 29.27 -36.77
N TYR A 188 -4.17 28.44 -36.91
CA TYR A 188 -5.46 28.63 -36.25
C TYR A 188 -5.31 28.74 -34.73
N TYR A 189 -4.65 27.76 -34.09
CA TYR A 189 -4.49 27.76 -32.63
C TYR A 189 -3.61 28.92 -32.14
N LYS A 190 -2.62 29.35 -32.94
CA LYS A 190 -1.79 30.53 -32.64
C LYS A 190 -2.62 31.82 -32.66
N GLU A 191 -3.50 31.98 -33.63
CA GLU A 191 -4.37 33.15 -33.76
C GLU A 191 -5.44 33.20 -32.67
N GLU A 192 -6.07 32.07 -32.34
CA GLU A 192 -7.03 32.00 -31.23
C GLU A 192 -6.37 32.31 -29.89
N GLY A 193 -5.17 31.77 -29.63
CA GLY A 193 -4.38 32.10 -28.44
C GLY A 193 -4.05 33.60 -28.36
N ARG A 194 -3.62 34.21 -29.49
CA ARG A 194 -3.32 35.65 -29.57
C ARG A 194 -4.58 36.51 -29.36
N ARG A 195 -5.72 36.10 -29.91
CA ARG A 195 -7.00 36.80 -29.76
C ARG A 195 -7.41 36.85 -28.29
N ILE A 196 -7.34 35.73 -27.57
CA ILE A 196 -7.68 35.68 -26.14
C ILE A 196 -6.67 36.50 -25.32
N ARG A 197 -5.38 36.40 -25.62
CA ARG A 197 -4.34 37.20 -24.95
C ARG A 197 -4.58 38.70 -25.10
N SER A 198 -4.92 39.16 -26.31
CA SER A 198 -5.24 40.56 -26.55
C SER A 198 -6.48 41.03 -25.76
N ILE A 199 -7.43 40.13 -25.45
CA ILE A 199 -8.57 40.46 -24.58
C ILE A 199 -8.10 40.70 -23.15
N ILE A 200 -7.20 39.87 -22.61
CA ILE A 200 -6.62 40.06 -21.27
C ILE A 200 -5.87 41.39 -21.19
N GLU A 201 -5.05 41.70 -22.19
CA GLU A 201 -4.23 42.93 -22.24
C GLU A 201 -5.07 44.20 -22.41
N LYS A 202 -6.09 44.18 -23.28
CA LYS A 202 -6.91 45.36 -23.62
C LYS A 202 -8.09 45.57 -22.68
N LYS A 203 -8.61 44.51 -22.07
CA LYS A 203 -9.79 44.51 -21.22
C LYS A 203 -9.48 43.69 -19.97
N SER A 204 -8.70 44.27 -19.06
CA SER A 204 -8.54 43.72 -17.70
C SER A 204 -9.94 43.55 -17.11
N SER A 205 -10.44 42.32 -17.14
CA SER A 205 -11.78 42.03 -16.65
C SER A 205 -11.75 42.16 -15.13
N PRO A 206 -12.71 42.85 -14.50
CA PRO A 206 -12.74 43.01 -13.05
C PRO A 206 -13.00 41.69 -12.31
N PHE A 207 -13.26 40.60 -13.05
CA PHE A 207 -13.64 39.30 -12.52
C PHE A 207 -12.48 38.30 -12.67
N PRO A 208 -11.88 37.83 -11.55
CA PRO A 208 -10.77 36.88 -11.60
C PRO A 208 -11.16 35.56 -12.28
N GLU A 209 -12.44 35.16 -12.24
CA GLU A 209 -12.94 33.96 -12.91
C GLU A 209 -12.72 34.00 -14.43
N LEU A 210 -12.84 35.18 -15.04
CA LEU A 210 -12.60 35.35 -16.48
C LEU A 210 -11.10 35.25 -16.79
N ASN A 211 -10.24 35.81 -15.93
CA ASN A 211 -8.79 35.74 -16.11
C ASN A 211 -8.29 34.29 -16.02
N ILE A 212 -8.76 33.52 -15.04
CA ILE A 212 -8.47 32.08 -14.90
C ILE A 212 -8.93 31.33 -16.16
N ARG A 213 -10.16 31.58 -16.61
CA ARG A 213 -10.72 30.99 -17.84
C ARG A 213 -9.87 31.30 -19.07
N TYR A 214 -9.44 32.54 -19.25
CA TYR A 214 -8.67 32.94 -20.42
C TYR A 214 -7.26 32.35 -20.39
N CYS A 215 -6.59 32.34 -19.23
CA CYS A 215 -5.28 31.70 -19.08
C CYS A 215 -5.36 30.20 -19.38
N PHE A 216 -6.36 29.50 -18.84
CA PHE A 216 -6.60 28.08 -19.14
C PHE A 216 -6.77 27.81 -20.65
N LYS A 217 -7.54 28.66 -21.34
CA LYS A 217 -7.76 28.52 -22.80
C LYS A 217 -6.50 28.76 -23.60
N ILE A 218 -5.70 29.77 -23.24
CA ILE A 218 -4.42 30.04 -23.91
C ILE A 218 -3.48 28.85 -23.72
N ALA A 219 -3.44 28.27 -22.51
CA ALA A 219 -2.63 27.11 -22.21
C ALA A 219 -3.02 25.89 -23.06
N ILE A 220 -4.32 25.58 -23.17
CA ILE A 220 -4.80 24.51 -24.06
C ILE A 220 -4.43 24.77 -25.53
N TYR A 221 -4.57 26.00 -26.04
CA TYR A 221 -4.16 26.32 -27.40
C TYR A 221 -2.63 26.26 -27.62
N ALA A 222 -1.84 26.42 -26.56
CA ALA A 222 -0.41 26.13 -26.59
C ALA A 222 -0.15 24.61 -26.60
N GLU A 223 -0.91 23.80 -25.86
CA GLU A 223 -0.84 22.32 -25.96
C GLU A 223 -1.17 21.82 -27.38
N PHE A 224 -2.21 22.36 -28.05
CA PHE A 224 -2.52 22.02 -29.44
C PHE A 224 -1.36 22.32 -30.41
N ARG A 225 -0.52 23.31 -30.08
CA ARG A 225 0.69 23.67 -30.83
C ARG A 225 1.93 22.93 -30.35
N ARG A 226 1.83 22.09 -29.32
CA ARG A 226 2.96 21.44 -28.64
C ARG A 226 3.97 22.44 -28.08
N ASP A 227 3.51 23.64 -27.75
CA ASP A 227 4.30 24.69 -27.11
C ASP A 227 4.20 24.51 -25.59
N TRP A 228 4.91 23.51 -25.08
CA TRP A 228 4.78 23.06 -23.68
C TRP A 228 5.20 24.11 -22.66
N SER A 229 6.19 24.96 -23.01
CA SER A 229 6.68 26.02 -22.14
C SER A 229 5.64 27.14 -21.99
N GLU A 230 4.99 27.54 -23.09
CA GLU A 230 3.90 28.51 -23.04
C GLU A 230 2.66 27.94 -22.35
N ALA A 231 2.32 26.67 -22.61
CA ALA A 231 1.22 25.99 -21.93
C ALA A 231 1.42 26.01 -20.41
N LEU A 232 2.59 25.57 -19.94
CA LEU A 232 2.94 25.54 -18.52
C LEU A 232 2.85 26.94 -17.89
N LYS A 233 3.40 27.97 -18.54
CA LYS A 233 3.36 29.36 -18.06
C LYS A 233 1.93 29.84 -17.80
N PHE A 234 1.02 29.61 -18.75
CA PHE A 234 -0.36 30.06 -18.61
C PHE A 234 -1.18 29.19 -17.64
N TYR A 235 -0.86 27.91 -17.47
CA TYR A 235 -1.43 27.11 -16.39
C TYR A 235 -1.00 27.58 -15.01
N GLU A 236 0.29 27.87 -14.82
CA GLU A 236 0.81 28.41 -13.56
C GLU A 236 0.17 29.76 -13.22
N GLU A 237 -0.01 30.63 -14.21
CA GLU A 237 -0.69 31.91 -14.02
C GLU A 237 -2.17 31.73 -13.67
N ALA A 238 -2.88 30.83 -14.36
CA ALA A 238 -4.26 30.49 -14.02
C ALA A 238 -4.37 29.97 -12.57
N TYR A 239 -3.44 29.11 -12.16
CA TYR A 239 -3.37 28.55 -10.82
C TYR A 239 -3.08 29.62 -9.76
N ARG A 240 -2.17 30.56 -10.05
CA ARG A 240 -1.85 31.69 -9.17
C ARG A 240 -3.07 32.56 -8.91
N VAL A 241 -3.77 32.97 -9.97
CA VAL A 241 -4.98 33.80 -9.86
C VAL A 241 -6.10 33.05 -9.14
N LEU A 242 -6.27 31.75 -9.39
CA LEU A 242 -7.25 30.90 -8.69
C LEU A 242 -6.98 30.85 -7.19
N ARG A 243 -5.71 30.69 -6.79
CA ARG A 243 -5.29 30.67 -5.38
C ARG A 243 -5.56 32.01 -4.68
N GLU A 244 -5.33 33.13 -5.35
CA GLU A 244 -5.63 34.46 -4.82
C GLU A 244 -7.13 34.67 -4.64
N MET A 245 -7.93 34.19 -5.60
CA MET A 245 -9.39 34.29 -5.57
C MET A 245 -10.04 33.43 -4.48
N ALA A 246 -9.40 32.33 -4.05
CA ALA A 246 -9.95 31.41 -3.05
C ALA A 246 -10.31 32.07 -1.71
N ASN A 247 -9.75 33.24 -1.41
CA ASN A 247 -9.97 33.97 -0.15
C ASN A 247 -10.96 35.16 -0.25
N THR A 248 -11.60 35.43 -1.42
CA THR A 248 -12.24 36.74 -1.66
C THR A 248 -13.63 36.68 -2.33
N SER A 249 -14.20 35.50 -2.61
CA SER A 249 -15.41 35.37 -3.46
C SER A 249 -16.66 34.89 -2.72
N THR A 250 -17.82 35.55 -2.92
CA THR A 250 -19.11 35.30 -2.22
C THR A 250 -20.30 34.98 -3.15
N ARG A 251 -20.07 34.60 -4.42
CA ARG A 251 -21.15 34.52 -5.46
C ARG A 251 -22.01 33.27 -5.45
N LEU A 252 -21.43 32.14 -5.09
CA LEU A 252 -22.12 30.86 -4.96
C LEU A 252 -22.30 30.57 -3.47
N PRO A 253 -23.22 29.66 -3.11
CA PRO A 253 -23.24 29.10 -1.77
C PRO A 253 -21.81 28.65 -1.38
N PRO A 254 -21.30 29.04 -0.20
CA PRO A 254 -19.94 28.78 0.26
C PRO A 254 -19.43 27.36 -0.04
N ILE A 255 -20.26 26.34 0.11
CA ILE A 255 -19.86 24.94 -0.09
C ILE A 255 -19.60 24.63 -1.56
N GLN A 256 -20.55 24.98 -2.45
CA GLN A 256 -20.38 24.78 -3.89
C GLN A 256 -19.27 25.65 -4.48
N ARG A 257 -19.07 26.85 -3.93
CA ARG A 257 -17.91 27.69 -4.30
C ARG A 257 -16.61 26.99 -3.93
N LEU A 258 -16.60 26.42 -2.72
CA LEU A 258 -15.66 25.45 -2.18
C LEU A 258 -15.16 24.48 -3.26
N VAL A 259 -16.13 23.67 -3.67
CA VAL A 259 -15.99 22.56 -4.61
C VAL A 259 -15.53 23.07 -5.98
N GLU A 260 -16.16 24.10 -6.54
CA GLU A 260 -15.76 24.68 -7.83
C GLU A 260 -14.28 25.08 -7.86
N ILE A 261 -13.80 25.77 -6.82
CA ILE A 261 -12.40 26.21 -6.74
C ILE A 261 -11.47 25.00 -6.67
N LYS A 262 -11.76 24.01 -5.81
CA LYS A 262 -10.95 22.80 -5.66
C LYS A 262 -10.90 21.97 -6.94
N THR A 263 -12.03 21.73 -7.60
CA THR A 263 -12.10 20.95 -8.85
C THR A 263 -11.33 21.62 -9.99
N ILE A 264 -11.34 22.96 -10.06
CA ILE A 264 -10.57 23.67 -11.10
C ILE A 264 -9.09 23.69 -10.76
N ALA A 265 -8.73 23.84 -9.48
CA ALA A 265 -7.36 23.78 -9.03
C ALA A 265 -6.74 22.42 -9.35
N GLU A 266 -7.50 21.35 -9.11
CA GLU A 266 -7.20 19.97 -9.47
C GLU A 266 -6.96 19.81 -10.98
N GLN A 267 -7.88 20.26 -11.85
CA GLN A 267 -7.68 20.13 -13.30
C GLN A 267 -6.45 20.90 -13.82
N ILE A 268 -6.20 22.10 -13.30
CA ILE A 268 -5.03 22.90 -13.66
C ILE A 268 -3.75 22.22 -13.14
N HIS A 269 -3.76 21.74 -11.89
CA HIS A 269 -2.61 21.07 -11.29
C HIS A 269 -2.28 19.75 -11.98
N PHE A 270 -3.30 18.97 -12.35
CA PHE A 270 -3.17 17.77 -13.16
C PHE A 270 -2.43 18.06 -14.47
N LYS A 271 -2.82 19.13 -15.19
CA LYS A 271 -2.12 19.55 -16.43
C LYS A 271 -0.69 19.98 -16.18
N ILE A 272 -0.43 20.75 -15.12
CA ILE A 272 0.94 21.17 -14.73
C ILE A 272 1.81 19.94 -14.44
N SER A 273 1.32 19.02 -13.61
CA SER A 273 2.02 17.79 -13.23
C SER A 273 2.29 16.91 -14.44
N THR A 274 1.29 16.71 -15.31
CA THR A 274 1.42 15.95 -16.54
C THR A 274 2.51 16.53 -17.44
N LEU A 275 2.49 17.84 -17.70
CA LEU A 275 3.50 18.50 -18.55
C LEU A 275 4.91 18.42 -17.96
N LEU A 276 5.07 18.60 -16.65
CA LEU A 276 6.37 18.51 -15.98
C LEU A 276 6.94 17.09 -16.03
N LEU A 277 6.10 16.08 -15.76
CA LEU A 277 6.52 14.67 -15.77
C LEU A 277 6.88 14.18 -17.17
N HIS A 278 6.08 14.49 -18.19
CA HIS A 278 6.42 14.20 -19.59
C HIS A 278 7.68 14.94 -20.05
N GLY A 279 7.96 16.12 -19.47
CA GLY A 279 9.21 16.85 -19.68
C GLY A 279 10.42 16.31 -18.92
N GLY A 280 10.28 15.21 -18.15
CA GLY A 280 11.35 14.64 -17.32
C GLY A 280 11.67 15.42 -16.04
N LYS A 281 10.87 16.45 -15.70
CA LYS A 281 11.09 17.35 -14.56
C LYS A 281 10.41 16.85 -13.29
N ILE A 282 10.75 15.64 -12.84
CA ILE A 282 10.08 14.97 -11.71
C ILE A 282 10.21 15.78 -10.41
N MET A 283 11.39 16.34 -10.11
CA MET A 283 11.59 17.17 -8.90
C MET A 283 10.70 18.41 -8.88
N GLU A 284 10.55 19.09 -10.03
CA GLU A 284 9.63 20.22 -10.13
C GLU A 284 8.19 19.77 -9.92
N ALA A 285 7.78 18.64 -10.53
CA ALA A 285 6.42 18.11 -10.37
C ALA A 285 6.08 17.81 -8.90
N VAL A 286 6.96 17.11 -8.19
CA VAL A 286 6.82 16.81 -6.75
C VAL A 286 6.73 18.11 -5.93
N ALA A 287 7.65 19.06 -6.16
CA ALA A 287 7.64 20.35 -5.45
C ALA A 287 6.32 21.12 -5.67
N ARG A 288 5.78 21.10 -6.90
CA ARG A 288 4.50 21.73 -7.22
C ARG A 288 3.32 21.01 -6.59
N PHE A 289 3.34 19.68 -6.53
CA PHE A 289 2.32 18.89 -5.83
C PHE A 289 2.31 19.16 -4.32
N LEU A 290 3.46 19.10 -3.65
CA LEU A 290 3.55 19.38 -2.22
C LEU A 290 3.09 20.82 -1.89
N LYS A 291 3.42 21.80 -2.74
CA LYS A 291 2.91 23.18 -2.61
C LYS A 291 1.40 23.27 -2.80
N HIS A 292 0.84 22.50 -3.73
CA HIS A 292 -0.60 22.40 -3.96
C HIS A 292 -1.31 21.86 -2.71
N ILE A 293 -0.87 20.70 -2.21
CA ILE A 293 -1.40 20.10 -0.98
C ILE A 293 -1.28 21.05 0.21
N LYS A 294 -0.12 21.66 0.44
CA LYS A 294 0.09 22.63 1.53
C LYS A 294 -0.86 23.84 1.45
N THR A 295 -1.18 24.28 0.24
CA THR A 295 -2.10 25.41 0.02
C THR A 295 -3.53 25.03 0.39
N TYR A 296 -4.00 23.86 -0.05
CA TYR A 296 -5.40 23.46 0.13
C TYR A 296 -5.66 22.71 1.45
N LYS A 297 -4.64 22.26 2.18
CA LYS A 297 -4.76 21.56 3.48
C LYS A 297 -5.59 22.32 4.52
N ARG A 298 -5.60 23.65 4.46
CA ARG A 298 -6.37 24.51 5.39
C ARG A 298 -7.77 24.84 4.90
N LEU A 299 -8.09 24.52 3.64
CA LEU A 299 -9.35 24.84 3.00
C LEU A 299 -10.32 23.65 3.08
N VAL A 300 -10.59 23.18 4.30
CA VAL A 300 -11.46 22.00 4.53
C VAL A 300 -12.88 22.33 4.07
N GLY A 301 -13.51 23.32 4.69
CA GLY A 301 -14.89 23.71 4.43
C GLY A 301 -15.67 23.82 5.73
N LEU A 302 -17.00 23.74 5.65
CA LEU A 302 -17.85 23.61 6.82
C LEU A 302 -17.75 22.19 7.40
N PRO A 303 -17.88 22.00 8.73
CA PRO A 303 -17.78 20.68 9.37
C PRO A 303 -18.78 19.65 8.83
N GLU A 304 -19.96 20.09 8.41
CA GLU A 304 -21.03 19.23 7.87
C GLU A 304 -20.66 18.51 6.56
N VAL A 305 -19.62 18.99 5.87
CA VAL A 305 -19.18 18.51 4.55
C VAL A 305 -17.65 18.36 4.47
N ASP A 306 -17.00 18.14 5.61
CA ASP A 306 -15.56 17.91 5.68
C ASP A 306 -15.12 16.65 4.91
N PHE A 307 -15.97 15.64 4.82
CA PHE A 307 -15.76 14.43 4.02
C PHE A 307 -15.48 14.77 2.54
N LEU A 308 -16.09 15.81 1.95
CA LEU A 308 -15.80 16.24 0.57
C LEU A 308 -14.35 16.72 0.42
N HIS A 309 -13.76 17.29 1.47
CA HIS A 309 -12.36 17.67 1.45
C HIS A 309 -11.45 16.45 1.46
N TRP A 310 -11.72 15.48 2.33
CA TRP A 310 -10.93 14.26 2.45
C TRP A 310 -11.00 13.39 1.20
N GLU A 311 -12.18 13.28 0.59
CA GLU A 311 -12.39 12.65 -0.71
C GLU A 311 -11.55 13.33 -1.79
N TRP A 312 -11.64 14.66 -1.90
CA TRP A 312 -10.87 15.43 -2.87
C TRP A 312 -9.35 15.29 -2.63
N PHE A 313 -8.91 15.32 -1.37
CA PHE A 313 -7.51 15.10 -0.97
C PHE A 313 -7.02 13.73 -1.41
N SER A 314 -7.75 12.66 -1.05
CA SER A 314 -7.42 11.30 -1.45
C SER A 314 -7.23 11.19 -2.97
N ARG A 315 -8.17 11.74 -3.74
CA ARG A 315 -8.08 11.78 -5.21
C ARG A 315 -6.84 12.50 -5.72
N GLN A 316 -6.42 13.61 -5.09
CA GLN A 316 -5.19 14.31 -5.50
C GLN A 316 -3.96 13.42 -5.34
N PHE A 317 -3.85 12.69 -4.23
CA PHE A 317 -2.75 11.77 -3.97
C PHE A 317 -2.79 10.54 -4.90
N LEU A 318 -3.97 9.95 -5.10
CA LEU A 318 -4.18 8.83 -6.01
C LEU A 318 -3.73 9.17 -7.44
N VAL A 319 -4.25 10.28 -7.98
CA VAL A 319 -3.93 10.74 -9.33
C VAL A 319 -2.44 11.00 -9.49
N PHE A 320 -1.81 11.64 -8.50
CA PHE A 320 -0.39 11.93 -8.57
C PHE A 320 0.47 10.66 -8.49
N ALA A 321 0.05 9.67 -7.69
CA ALA A 321 0.69 8.35 -7.63
C ALA A 321 0.67 7.67 -9.02
N GLU A 322 -0.48 7.64 -9.68
CA GLU A 322 -0.62 7.03 -11.01
C GLU A 322 0.18 7.79 -12.09
N LEU A 323 0.25 9.13 -12.00
CA LEU A 323 1.09 9.94 -12.89
C LEU A 323 2.59 9.61 -12.71
N LEU A 324 3.05 9.43 -11.48
CA LEU A 324 4.43 9.03 -11.21
C LEU A 324 4.71 7.60 -11.71
N GLU A 325 3.77 6.66 -11.49
CA GLU A 325 3.89 5.27 -11.92
C GLU A 325 3.93 5.14 -13.44
N THR A 326 3.05 5.84 -14.16
CA THR A 326 3.04 5.87 -15.63
C THR A 326 4.30 6.50 -16.22
N THR A 327 4.84 7.53 -15.56
CA THR A 327 6.11 8.16 -15.94
C THR A 327 7.29 7.21 -15.71
N ALA A 328 7.31 6.50 -14.57
CA ALA A 328 8.35 5.52 -14.24
C ALA A 328 8.34 4.33 -15.21
N ALA A 329 7.16 3.84 -15.62
CA ALA A 329 7.02 2.77 -16.61
C ALA A 329 7.48 3.18 -18.02
N SER A 330 7.35 4.47 -18.36
CA SER A 330 7.70 5.01 -19.68
C SER A 330 9.17 5.46 -19.77
N ALA A 331 9.88 5.57 -18.64
CA ALA A 331 11.26 6.03 -18.61
C ALA A 331 12.23 4.89 -18.95
N PRO A 332 13.23 5.11 -19.83
CA PRO A 332 14.29 4.12 -20.07
C PRO A 332 15.09 3.90 -18.77
N SER A 333 15.35 2.63 -18.45
CA SER A 333 16.05 2.15 -17.24
C SER A 333 17.45 2.74 -16.99
N SER A 334 17.97 3.54 -17.93
CA SER A 334 19.19 4.33 -17.82
C SER A 334 19.02 5.65 -17.04
N GLN A 335 17.78 6.05 -16.73
CA GLN A 335 17.44 7.26 -15.97
C GLN A 335 16.78 6.93 -14.62
N SER A 336 17.23 5.87 -13.93
CA SER A 336 17.00 5.79 -12.49
C SER A 336 17.58 7.08 -11.89
N PRO A 337 16.76 7.96 -11.28
CA PRO A 337 17.30 9.21 -10.80
C PRO A 337 18.33 8.86 -9.73
N ARG A 338 19.54 9.38 -9.87
CA ARG A 338 20.59 9.24 -8.85
C ARG A 338 20.13 10.06 -7.64
N PHE A 339 19.27 9.47 -6.83
CA PHE A 339 18.79 10.07 -5.60
C PHE A 339 19.86 9.86 -4.52
N GLY A 340 20.30 10.93 -3.87
CA GLY A 340 21.30 10.84 -2.80
C GLY A 340 22.50 11.79 -2.87
N THR A 341 22.50 12.85 -3.70
CA THR A 341 23.42 13.96 -3.46
C THR A 341 22.85 14.85 -2.35
N SER A 342 23.71 15.30 -1.42
CA SER A 342 23.36 16.06 -0.21
C SER A 342 22.74 17.45 -0.46
N GLU A 343 22.30 17.75 -1.68
CA GLU A 343 21.77 19.04 -2.10
C GLU A 343 20.27 19.02 -2.44
N SER A 344 19.59 17.87 -2.39
CA SER A 344 18.14 17.81 -2.63
C SER A 344 17.35 18.11 -1.35
N PRO A 345 16.40 19.07 -1.36
CA PRO A 345 15.53 19.37 -0.21
C PRO A 345 14.43 18.31 0.03
N PHE A 346 14.35 17.29 -0.82
CA PHE A 346 13.33 16.25 -0.80
C PHE A 346 13.91 14.90 -0.39
N SER A 347 13.11 14.12 0.33
CA SER A 347 13.46 12.76 0.75
C SER A 347 13.23 11.76 -0.40
N GLU A 348 13.99 10.68 -0.43
CA GLU A 348 13.91 9.65 -1.49
C GLU A 348 12.49 9.05 -1.64
N TRP A 349 11.74 8.93 -0.54
CA TRP A 349 10.38 8.40 -0.55
C TRP A 349 9.35 9.32 -1.24
N GLU A 350 9.60 10.63 -1.35
CA GLU A 350 8.71 11.58 -2.05
C GLU A 350 8.68 11.36 -3.57
N PHE A 351 9.56 10.51 -4.09
CA PHE A 351 9.60 10.16 -5.50
C PHE A 351 8.92 8.81 -5.79
N GLN A 352 8.50 8.09 -4.75
CA GLN A 352 7.92 6.75 -4.90
C GLN A 352 6.38 6.81 -4.98
N PRO A 353 5.74 6.21 -6.00
CA PRO A 353 4.29 6.14 -6.10
C PRO A 353 3.61 5.52 -4.87
N ALA A 354 4.25 4.53 -4.24
CA ALA A 354 3.75 3.83 -3.06
C ALA A 354 3.40 4.78 -1.90
N TYR A 355 4.21 5.81 -1.68
CA TYR A 355 3.97 6.82 -0.66
C TYR A 355 2.65 7.56 -0.88
N TYR A 356 2.36 7.94 -2.14
CA TYR A 356 1.15 8.65 -2.50
C TYR A 356 -0.09 7.74 -2.45
N TYR A 357 0.02 6.46 -2.86
CA TYR A 357 -1.06 5.49 -2.69
C TYR A 357 -1.43 5.26 -1.22
N GLN A 358 -0.42 5.15 -0.34
CA GLN A 358 -0.65 5.03 1.09
C GLN A 358 -1.38 6.25 1.67
N LEU A 359 -0.97 7.47 1.29
CA LEU A 359 -1.65 8.69 1.73
C LEU A 359 -3.05 8.83 1.16
N ALA A 360 -3.28 8.42 -0.10
CA ALA A 360 -4.62 8.38 -0.69
C ALA A 360 -5.55 7.48 0.13
N ALA A 361 -5.08 6.29 0.53
CA ALA A 361 -5.81 5.38 1.40
C ALA A 361 -6.11 6.01 2.76
N ASN A 362 -5.11 6.64 3.40
CA ASN A 362 -5.31 7.33 4.67
C ASN A 362 -6.38 8.42 4.59
N TYR A 363 -6.35 9.29 3.56
CA TYR A 363 -7.33 10.36 3.42
C TYR A 363 -8.73 9.85 3.07
N LEU A 364 -8.83 8.75 2.32
CA LEU A 364 -10.13 8.12 2.06
C LEU A 364 -10.70 7.48 3.33
N ARG A 365 -9.84 6.95 4.21
CA ARG A 365 -10.24 6.53 5.55
C ARG A 365 -10.73 7.69 6.41
N GLU A 366 -10.07 8.85 6.37
CA GLU A 366 -10.56 10.05 7.08
C GLU A 366 -11.97 10.45 6.62
N LYS A 367 -12.25 10.39 5.30
CA LYS A 367 -13.60 10.60 4.74
C LYS A 367 -14.62 9.64 5.39
N ARG A 368 -14.31 8.34 5.43
CA ARG A 368 -15.18 7.31 6.05
C ARG A 368 -15.45 7.62 7.52
N CYS A 369 -14.39 7.89 8.30
CA CYS A 369 -14.50 8.24 9.73
C CYS A 369 -15.40 9.48 9.96
N CYS A 370 -15.27 10.53 9.15
CA CYS A 370 -16.13 11.72 9.22
C CYS A 370 -17.61 11.39 8.96
N LEU A 371 -17.90 10.52 7.99
CA LEU A 371 -19.27 10.10 7.66
C LEU A 371 -19.89 9.25 8.76
N GLU A 372 -19.13 8.35 9.38
CA GLU A 372 -19.57 7.54 10.53
C GLU A 372 -19.92 8.42 11.73
N GLN A 373 -19.05 9.37 12.09
CA GLN A 373 -19.28 10.31 13.20
C GLN A 373 -20.53 11.19 12.96
N SER A 374 -20.73 11.62 11.71
CA SER A 374 -21.91 12.38 11.31
C SER A 374 -23.18 11.55 11.39
N SER A 375 -23.13 10.27 11.03
CA SER A 375 -24.26 9.34 11.10
C SER A 375 -24.67 9.04 12.54
N VAL A 376 -23.71 8.82 13.43
CA VAL A 376 -23.98 8.62 14.87
C VAL A 376 -24.67 9.85 15.46
N SER A 377 -24.18 11.05 15.14
CA SER A 377 -24.74 12.32 15.63
C SER A 377 -26.17 12.61 15.13
N LYS A 378 -26.57 12.10 13.96
CA LYS A 378 -27.94 12.24 13.42
C LYS A 378 -28.99 11.46 14.23
N THR A 379 -28.59 10.42 14.95
CA THR A 379 -29.52 9.56 15.72
C THR A 379 -30.12 10.28 16.94
N ASP A 380 -29.47 11.36 17.42
CA ASP A 380 -29.81 12.04 18.68
C ASP A 380 -30.61 13.35 18.53
N LEU A 381 -30.94 13.81 17.30
CA LEU A 381 -31.74 15.04 17.09
C LEU A 381 -32.99 14.83 16.22
N PRO A 382 -34.19 15.25 16.68
CA PRO A 382 -35.38 15.35 15.84
C PRO A 382 -35.32 16.68 15.05
N THR A 383 -34.46 16.76 14.04
CA THR A 383 -34.41 17.93 13.14
C THR A 383 -34.87 17.55 11.74
N LYS A 384 -35.86 18.30 11.25
CA LYS A 384 -36.49 18.24 9.92
C LYS A 384 -35.51 17.76 8.84
N ILE A 385 -35.73 16.55 8.37
CA ILE A 385 -35.07 15.98 7.19
C ILE A 385 -35.38 16.95 6.03
N THR A 386 -34.36 17.69 5.58
CA THR A 386 -34.41 18.26 4.24
C THR A 386 -34.12 17.07 3.33
N GLU A 387 -35.17 16.46 2.79
CA GLU A 387 -35.03 15.35 1.85
C GLU A 387 -34.09 15.79 0.72
N ALA A 388 -33.15 14.93 0.36
CA ALA A 388 -32.22 15.22 -0.72
C ALA A 388 -33.02 15.50 -2.00
N PRO A 389 -32.71 16.56 -2.76
CA PRO A 389 -33.46 16.89 -3.96
C PRO A 389 -33.36 15.77 -5.00
N ASP A 390 -34.51 15.26 -5.47
CA ASP A 390 -34.61 14.04 -6.31
C ASP A 390 -33.88 14.13 -7.66
N SER A 391 -33.64 15.33 -8.21
CA SER A 391 -33.07 15.52 -9.55
C SER A 391 -31.94 16.55 -9.57
N VAL A 392 -30.81 16.20 -8.97
CA VAL A 392 -29.56 16.97 -9.07
C VAL A 392 -28.74 16.50 -10.26
N MET A 393 -28.25 17.46 -11.05
CA MET A 393 -27.34 17.19 -12.15
C MET A 393 -26.11 18.13 -12.16
N PRO A 394 -25.02 17.70 -12.79
CA PRO A 394 -23.87 18.56 -13.01
C PRO A 394 -24.22 19.80 -13.87
N SER A 395 -23.95 21.02 -13.37
CA SER A 395 -24.23 22.30 -14.06
C SER A 395 -23.34 22.55 -15.29
N ILE A 396 -23.59 23.58 -16.10
CA ILE A 396 -22.77 23.94 -17.28
C ILE A 396 -21.30 24.21 -16.92
N HIS A 397 -21.02 24.60 -15.67
CA HIS A 397 -19.67 24.89 -15.19
C HIS A 397 -19.12 23.74 -14.33
N ILE A 398 -17.80 23.59 -14.38
CA ILE A 398 -17.06 22.55 -13.67
C ILE A 398 -17.16 22.79 -12.15
N GLY A 399 -17.37 21.72 -11.38
CA GLY A 399 -17.50 21.78 -9.92
C GLY A 399 -18.76 22.49 -9.39
N GLN A 400 -19.77 22.68 -10.24
CA GLN A 400 -21.10 23.19 -9.85
C GLN A 400 -22.18 22.14 -10.12
N SER A 401 -23.18 22.09 -9.23
CA SER A 401 -24.36 21.24 -9.36
C SER A 401 -25.63 22.08 -9.38
N ALA A 402 -26.66 21.61 -10.05
CA ALA A 402 -27.94 22.31 -10.18
C ALA A 402 -29.10 21.32 -10.08
N ARG A 403 -30.26 21.79 -9.62
CA ARG A 403 -31.50 21.02 -9.59
C ARG A 403 -32.27 21.18 -10.90
N LEU A 404 -32.80 20.09 -11.42
CA LEU A 404 -33.87 20.12 -12.41
C LEU A 404 -35.22 20.24 -11.71
N VAL A 405 -36.02 21.20 -12.13
CA VAL A 405 -37.42 21.31 -11.73
C VAL A 405 -38.28 21.21 -12.97
N GLU A 406 -39.11 20.18 -13.01
CA GLU A 406 -40.11 19.95 -14.06
C GLU A 406 -41.43 20.58 -13.61
N GLU A 407 -41.77 21.73 -14.19
CA GLU A 407 -43.09 22.34 -14.04
C GLU A 407 -43.87 22.17 -15.36
N GLY A 408 -44.63 21.07 -15.46
CA GLY A 408 -45.31 20.68 -16.70
C GLY A 408 -44.32 20.25 -17.79
N ASP A 409 -44.46 20.76 -19.02
CA ASP A 409 -43.53 20.49 -20.14
C ASP A 409 -42.23 21.32 -20.07
N ILE A 410 -42.06 22.18 -19.05
CA ILE A 410 -40.92 23.09 -18.94
C ILE A 410 -39.92 22.56 -17.91
N VAL A 411 -38.75 22.14 -18.39
CA VAL A 411 -37.60 21.78 -17.55
C VAL A 411 -36.77 23.02 -17.25
N THR A 412 -36.75 23.46 -15.99
CA THR A 412 -35.92 24.58 -15.53
C THR A 412 -34.73 24.10 -14.70
N VAL A 413 -33.59 24.78 -14.85
CA VAL A 413 -32.35 24.48 -14.12
C VAL A 413 -32.13 25.57 -13.07
N LEU A 414 -32.18 25.21 -11.79
CA LEU A 414 -32.04 26.13 -10.67
C LEU A 414 -30.77 25.86 -9.85
N PRO A 415 -30.12 26.89 -9.28
CA PRO A 415 -29.02 26.70 -8.37
C PRO A 415 -29.51 26.05 -7.06
N LEU A 416 -28.69 25.16 -6.50
CA LEU A 416 -28.93 24.56 -5.19
C LEU A 416 -28.51 25.52 -4.07
N SER A 417 -29.28 25.58 -2.99
CA SER A 417 -28.85 26.21 -1.73
C SER A 417 -27.76 25.38 -1.03
N ASP A 418 -27.08 25.93 -0.01
CA ASP A 418 -26.10 25.17 0.77
C ASP A 418 -26.74 23.94 1.44
N ALA A 419 -27.92 24.10 2.05
CA ALA A 419 -28.62 23.00 2.73
C ALA A 419 -29.02 21.87 1.77
N GLU A 420 -29.56 22.21 0.59
CA GLU A 420 -29.91 21.22 -0.43
C GLU A 420 -28.67 20.52 -0.99
N TYR A 421 -27.56 21.24 -1.16
CA TYR A 421 -26.29 20.66 -1.61
C TYR A 421 -25.68 19.72 -0.56
N VAL A 422 -25.74 20.08 0.73
CA VAL A 422 -25.29 19.23 1.85
C VAL A 422 -26.09 17.94 1.89
N ALA A 423 -27.42 18.03 1.82
CA ALA A 423 -28.30 16.86 1.80
C ALA A 423 -27.99 15.95 0.60
N TYR A 424 -27.82 16.53 -0.59
CA TYR A 424 -27.39 15.79 -1.79
C TYR A 424 -26.02 15.12 -1.62
N ALA A 425 -25.02 15.86 -1.14
CA ALA A 425 -23.65 15.36 -1.01
C ALA A 425 -23.53 14.24 0.03
N LEU A 426 -24.26 14.35 1.15
CA LEU A 426 -24.33 13.29 2.17
C LEU A 426 -25.02 12.04 1.62
N ALA A 427 -26.17 12.20 0.95
CA ALA A 427 -26.90 11.08 0.36
C ALA A 427 -26.06 10.36 -0.71
N GLU A 428 -25.26 11.09 -1.49
CA GLU A 428 -24.35 10.49 -2.46
C GLU A 428 -23.17 9.79 -1.78
N ALA A 429 -22.59 10.38 -0.73
CA ALA A 429 -21.47 9.78 0.00
C ALA A 429 -21.86 8.49 0.71
N GLU A 430 -23.06 8.41 1.29
CA GLU A 430 -23.59 7.22 1.96
C GLU A 430 -23.86 6.04 1.00
N ARG A 431 -23.91 6.28 -0.33
CA ARG A 431 -24.09 5.21 -1.34
C ARG A 431 -22.82 4.43 -1.63
N PHE A 432 -21.63 4.98 -1.35
CA PHE A 432 -20.35 4.37 -1.73
C PHE A 432 -19.73 3.60 -0.56
N GLN A 433 -19.30 2.37 -0.81
CA GLN A 433 -18.54 1.56 0.15
C GLN A 433 -17.04 1.86 0.03
N ASP A 434 -16.57 2.89 0.75
CA ASP A 434 -15.18 3.35 0.68
C ASP A 434 -14.15 2.27 1.15
N CYS A 435 -14.54 1.32 2.00
CA CYS A 435 -13.62 0.33 2.59
C CYS A 435 -12.83 -0.49 1.55
N TYR A 436 -13.48 -0.97 0.50
CA TYR A 436 -12.82 -1.79 -0.53
C TYR A 436 -11.81 -0.99 -1.35
N GLU A 437 -12.11 0.28 -1.64
CA GLU A 437 -11.19 1.16 -2.34
C GLU A 437 -9.98 1.49 -1.45
N ILE A 438 -10.18 1.76 -0.16
CA ILE A 438 -9.09 1.97 0.81
C ILE A 438 -8.18 0.74 0.87
N ILE A 439 -8.75 -0.47 0.96
CA ILE A 439 -7.99 -1.73 0.97
C ILE A 439 -7.20 -1.91 -0.33
N ALA A 440 -7.80 -1.63 -1.48
CA ALA A 440 -7.13 -1.73 -2.78
C ALA A 440 -5.93 -0.76 -2.88
N LEU A 441 -6.07 0.47 -2.38
CA LEU A 441 -5.00 1.46 -2.35
C LEU A 441 -3.85 1.04 -1.43
N TYR A 442 -4.14 0.58 -0.21
CA TYR A 442 -3.11 0.06 0.69
C TYR A 442 -2.41 -1.17 0.12
N LYS A 443 -3.15 -2.08 -0.53
CA LYS A 443 -2.57 -3.27 -1.17
C LYS A 443 -1.58 -2.87 -2.27
N ARG A 444 -1.96 -1.93 -3.13
CA ARG A 444 -1.06 -1.41 -4.17
C ARG A 444 0.21 -0.77 -3.59
N ALA A 445 0.07 -0.01 -2.50
CA ALA A 445 1.21 0.55 -1.78
C ALA A 445 2.09 -0.55 -1.13
N GLN A 446 1.48 -1.55 -0.50
CA GLN A 446 2.13 -2.67 0.17
C GLN A 446 2.95 -3.52 -0.79
N GLU A 447 2.41 -3.87 -1.95
CA GLU A 447 3.10 -4.60 -3.00
C GLU A 447 4.34 -3.83 -3.49
N SER A 448 4.18 -2.52 -3.72
CA SER A 448 5.29 -1.66 -4.12
C SER A 448 6.36 -1.51 -3.02
N PHE A 449 5.99 -1.31 -1.75
CA PHE A 449 6.99 -1.22 -0.68
C PHE A 449 7.73 -2.54 -0.46
N SER A 450 7.04 -3.67 -0.63
CA SER A 450 7.62 -5.00 -0.53
C SER A 450 8.65 -5.25 -1.65
N SER A 451 8.35 -4.85 -2.88
CA SER A 451 9.27 -5.00 -4.01
C SER A 451 10.54 -4.16 -3.88
N HIS A 452 10.46 -3.01 -3.19
CA HIS A 452 11.61 -2.14 -2.90
C HIS A 452 12.34 -2.50 -1.59
N GLY A 453 11.99 -3.60 -0.93
CA GLY A 453 12.64 -4.05 0.32
C GLY A 453 12.27 -3.23 1.57
N SER A 454 11.29 -2.34 1.48
CA SER A 454 10.85 -1.46 2.58
C SER A 454 9.83 -2.15 3.51
N GLN A 455 10.29 -3.18 4.23
CA GLN A 455 9.42 -4.07 5.03
C GLN A 455 8.54 -3.34 6.06
N ARG A 456 9.07 -2.32 6.76
CA ARG A 456 8.31 -1.56 7.76
C ARG A 456 7.14 -0.78 7.14
N MET A 457 7.35 -0.17 5.98
CA MET A 457 6.31 0.56 5.26
C MET A 457 5.25 -0.37 4.67
N ALA A 458 5.68 -1.53 4.15
CA ALA A 458 4.75 -2.58 3.73
C ALA A 458 3.87 -3.04 4.92
N CYS A 459 4.48 -3.28 6.08
CA CYS A 459 3.78 -3.67 7.30
C CYS A 459 2.78 -2.59 7.77
N LEU A 460 3.14 -1.30 7.66
CA LEU A 460 2.23 -0.20 7.96
C LEU A 460 1.00 -0.16 7.02
N CYS A 461 1.17 -0.50 5.74
CA CYS A 461 0.06 -0.63 4.81
C CYS A 461 -0.81 -1.86 5.14
N THR A 462 -0.20 -2.99 5.52
CA THR A 462 -0.90 -4.19 6.02
C THR A 462 -1.74 -3.86 7.25
N LEU A 463 -1.22 -3.07 8.18
CA LEU A 463 -1.97 -2.59 9.35
C LEU A 463 -3.19 -1.76 8.93
N GLY A 464 -3.02 -0.85 7.96
CA GLY A 464 -4.12 -0.08 7.38
C GLY A 464 -5.23 -0.97 6.81
N MET A 465 -4.86 -1.97 6.01
CA MET A 465 -5.81 -2.96 5.46
C MET A 465 -6.53 -3.74 6.57
N ALA A 466 -5.80 -4.21 7.59
CA ALA A 466 -6.36 -4.99 8.68
C ALA A 466 -7.44 -4.22 9.46
N ARG A 467 -7.22 -2.92 9.69
CA ARG A 467 -8.20 -2.00 10.31
C ARG A 467 -9.44 -1.80 9.44
N GLU A 468 -9.30 -1.71 8.12
CA GLU A 468 -10.46 -1.57 7.22
C GLU A 468 -11.29 -2.87 7.11
N TYR A 469 -10.65 -4.04 7.08
CA TYR A 469 -11.37 -5.32 7.18
C TYR A 469 -12.11 -5.44 8.51
N TYR A 470 -11.49 -5.01 9.62
CA TYR A 470 -12.13 -4.97 10.93
C TYR A 470 -13.35 -4.04 10.95
N ALA A 471 -13.24 -2.85 10.37
CA ALA A 471 -14.35 -1.89 10.25
C ALA A 471 -15.49 -2.40 9.36
N SER A 472 -15.19 -3.33 8.44
CA SER A 472 -16.17 -3.96 7.55
C SER A 472 -16.75 -5.28 8.11
N ASP A 473 -16.51 -5.57 9.39
CA ASP A 473 -16.90 -6.81 10.09
C ASP A 473 -16.33 -8.11 9.50
N ASP A 474 -15.29 -8.04 8.67
CA ASP A 474 -14.56 -9.20 8.14
C ASP A 474 -13.40 -9.57 9.08
N PHE A 475 -13.76 -10.20 10.20
CA PHE A 475 -12.81 -10.58 11.25
C PHE A 475 -11.80 -11.64 10.79
N THR A 476 -12.15 -12.47 9.80
CA THR A 476 -11.26 -13.52 9.31
C THR A 476 -10.07 -12.93 8.56
N ASN A 477 -10.31 -12.06 7.57
CA ASN A 477 -9.23 -11.41 6.83
C ASN A 477 -8.46 -10.41 7.69
N SER A 478 -9.18 -9.66 8.54
CA SER A 478 -8.58 -8.72 9.49
C SER A 478 -7.55 -9.41 10.39
N LYS A 479 -7.93 -10.54 11.00
CA LYS A 479 -7.05 -11.30 11.90
C LYS A 479 -5.77 -11.77 11.21
N GLN A 480 -5.87 -12.37 10.02
CA GLN A 480 -4.69 -12.87 9.29
C GLN A 480 -3.66 -11.77 9.03
N LEU A 481 -4.12 -10.57 8.67
CA LEU A 481 -3.27 -9.42 8.45
C LEU A 481 -2.66 -8.89 9.75
N PHE A 482 -3.46 -8.80 10.82
CA PHE A 482 -2.96 -8.41 12.14
C PHE A 482 -1.92 -9.41 12.70
N ASP A 483 -2.08 -10.71 12.49
CA ASP A 483 -1.09 -11.72 12.89
C ASP A 483 0.26 -11.50 12.19
N THR A 484 0.21 -11.15 10.90
CA THR A 484 1.40 -10.80 10.10
C THR A 484 2.10 -9.56 10.66
N VAL A 485 1.33 -8.53 11.02
CA VAL A 485 1.85 -7.29 11.62
C VAL A 485 2.44 -7.56 13.02
N ALA A 486 1.71 -8.32 13.85
CA ALA A 486 2.14 -8.70 15.20
C ALA A 486 3.46 -9.48 15.18
N ALA A 487 3.63 -10.41 14.24
CA ALA A 487 4.89 -11.14 14.08
C ALA A 487 6.09 -10.20 13.82
N MET A 488 5.91 -9.16 13.01
CA MET A 488 6.95 -8.16 12.76
C MET A 488 7.25 -7.33 14.01
N TYR A 489 6.22 -6.86 14.72
CA TYR A 489 6.39 -6.08 15.96
C TYR A 489 7.04 -6.89 17.09
N ARG A 490 6.72 -8.19 17.22
CA ARG A 490 7.39 -9.11 18.17
C ARG A 490 8.87 -9.27 17.85
N ARG A 491 9.21 -9.43 16.56
CA ARG A 491 10.59 -9.60 16.08
C ARG A 491 11.45 -8.36 16.36
N GLU A 492 10.89 -7.16 16.16
CA GLU A 492 11.61 -5.90 16.35
C GLU A 492 11.47 -5.29 17.76
N GLY A 493 10.56 -5.81 18.60
CA GLY A 493 10.40 -5.38 20.00
C GLY A 493 9.55 -4.11 20.21
N TRP A 494 8.64 -3.78 19.30
CA TRP A 494 7.79 -2.58 19.40
C TRP A 494 6.57 -2.78 20.30
N ALA A 495 6.77 -2.85 21.62
CA ALA A 495 5.70 -3.16 22.58
C ALA A 495 4.45 -2.23 22.53
N PRO A 496 4.58 -0.89 22.37
CA PRO A 496 3.40 -0.02 22.27
C PRO A 496 2.55 -0.28 21.01
N LEU A 497 3.20 -0.57 19.87
CA LEU A 497 2.49 -0.89 18.63
C LEU A 497 1.88 -2.30 18.67
N LEU A 498 2.57 -3.23 19.35
CA LEU A 498 2.07 -4.57 19.57
C LEU A 498 0.83 -4.57 20.47
N TRP A 499 0.76 -3.70 21.49
CA TRP A 499 -0.41 -3.53 22.35
C TRP A 499 -1.68 -3.24 21.54
N GLU A 500 -1.61 -2.27 20.62
CA GLU A 500 -2.73 -1.92 19.75
C GLU A 500 -3.18 -3.13 18.93
N VAL A 501 -2.24 -3.79 18.23
CA VAL A 501 -2.55 -4.92 17.34
C VAL A 501 -3.10 -6.12 18.11
N LEU A 502 -2.57 -6.43 19.30
CA LEU A 502 -3.10 -7.49 20.15
C LEU A 502 -4.53 -7.17 20.62
N GLY A 503 -4.85 -5.90 20.84
CA GLY A 503 -6.22 -5.48 21.13
C GLY A 503 -7.20 -5.87 20.02
N TYR A 504 -6.83 -5.60 18.76
CA TYR A 504 -7.64 -6.01 17.61
C TYR A 504 -7.69 -7.53 17.45
N LEU A 505 -6.56 -8.23 17.55
CA LEU A 505 -6.50 -9.70 17.46
C LEU A 505 -7.39 -10.37 18.51
N ARG A 506 -7.37 -9.85 19.73
CA ARG A 506 -8.22 -10.30 20.83
C ARG A 506 -9.70 -10.13 20.51
N ASP A 507 -10.12 -8.96 20.01
CA ASP A 507 -11.54 -8.75 19.66
C ASP A 507 -11.97 -9.62 18.46
N CYS A 508 -11.12 -9.73 17.43
CA CYS A 508 -11.34 -10.63 16.29
C CYS A 508 -11.51 -12.09 16.76
N ALA A 509 -10.61 -12.59 17.61
CA ALA A 509 -10.69 -13.95 18.14
C ALA A 509 -11.97 -14.18 18.95
N LYS A 510 -12.39 -13.19 19.75
CA LYS A 510 -13.65 -13.24 20.51
C LYS A 510 -14.87 -13.33 19.59
N ARG A 511 -14.94 -12.50 18.54
CA ARG A 511 -16.06 -12.50 17.58
C ARG A 511 -16.11 -13.75 16.71
N LEU A 512 -14.95 -14.36 16.43
CA LEU A 512 -14.85 -15.62 15.70
C LEU A 512 -15.06 -16.87 16.59
N GLY A 513 -15.19 -16.71 17.91
CA GLY A 513 -15.34 -17.84 18.84
C GLY A 513 -14.06 -18.66 19.06
N LEU A 514 -12.88 -18.09 18.79
CA LEU A 514 -11.58 -18.76 18.94
C LEU A 514 -11.07 -18.61 20.38
N THR A 515 -11.47 -19.51 21.28
CA THR A 515 -11.20 -19.44 22.73
C THR A 515 -9.71 -19.52 23.09
N ASN A 516 -8.98 -20.46 22.48
CA ASN A 516 -7.54 -20.64 22.71
C ASN A 516 -6.75 -19.40 22.32
N GLU A 517 -7.02 -18.86 21.13
CA GLU A 517 -6.32 -17.69 20.62
C GLU A 517 -6.69 -16.41 21.35
N TYR A 518 -7.98 -16.22 21.70
CA TYR A 518 -8.41 -15.13 22.56
C TYR A 518 -7.66 -15.11 23.89
N THR A 519 -7.53 -16.28 24.53
CA THR A 519 -6.82 -16.43 25.80
C THR A 519 -5.33 -16.14 25.62
N ALA A 520 -4.72 -16.67 24.55
CA ALA A 520 -3.32 -16.44 24.22
C ALA A 520 -3.02 -14.95 24.01
N TYR A 521 -3.76 -14.26 23.13
CA TYR A 521 -3.55 -12.83 22.87
C TYR A 521 -3.79 -11.98 24.12
N SER A 522 -4.79 -12.33 24.94
CA SER A 522 -5.09 -11.61 26.19
C SER A 522 -3.96 -11.73 27.21
N LEU A 523 -3.42 -12.94 27.41
CA LEU A 523 -2.31 -13.17 28.33
C LEU A 523 -1.01 -12.55 27.82
N GLU A 524 -0.71 -12.68 26.52
CA GLU A 524 0.44 -12.00 25.89
C GLU A 524 0.38 -10.49 26.12
N MET A 525 -0.80 -9.89 25.87
CA MET A 525 -1.05 -8.46 26.02
C MET A 525 -0.84 -7.99 27.46
N ALA A 526 -1.35 -8.75 28.45
CA ALA A 526 -1.16 -8.44 29.87
C ALA A 526 0.32 -8.54 30.29
N ALA A 527 1.08 -9.47 29.71
CA ALA A 527 2.49 -9.72 29.99
C ALA A 527 3.48 -8.82 29.21
N LEU A 528 2.99 -7.82 28.47
CA LEU A 528 3.84 -6.83 27.82
C LEU A 528 4.58 -5.94 28.84
N PRO A 529 5.72 -5.34 28.49
CA PRO A 529 6.44 -4.39 29.33
C PRO A 529 5.63 -3.12 29.62
N VAL A 530 5.95 -2.41 30.72
CA VAL A 530 5.29 -1.14 31.07
C VAL A 530 6.04 -0.01 30.39
N PHE A 531 5.42 0.61 29.40
CA PHE A 531 6.01 1.73 28.67
C PHE A 531 5.49 3.07 29.21
N SER A 532 6.41 4.01 29.44
CA SER A 532 6.10 5.35 29.95
C SER A 532 5.11 6.09 29.04
N THR A 533 4.12 6.74 29.66
CA THR A 533 2.98 7.47 29.08
C THR A 533 3.33 8.73 28.27
N GLY A 534 4.58 8.90 27.82
CA GLY A 534 5.00 10.06 27.02
C GLY A 534 4.43 10.11 25.59
N PHE A 535 3.67 9.09 25.16
CA PHE A 535 3.14 8.93 23.80
C PHE A 535 1.60 9.00 23.72
N GLU A 536 0.92 9.44 24.79
CA GLU A 536 -0.55 9.41 24.90
C GLU A 536 -1.30 10.20 23.81
N GLU A 537 -0.67 11.19 23.17
CA GLU A 537 -1.34 12.01 22.14
C GLU A 537 -1.28 11.42 20.72
N THR A 538 -0.50 10.36 20.46
CA THR A 538 -0.25 9.89 19.08
C THR A 538 -0.57 8.43 18.78
N ILE A 539 -0.78 7.58 19.79
CA ILE A 539 -1.06 6.16 19.60
C ILE A 539 -2.56 5.91 19.76
N ASP A 540 -3.20 5.49 18.68
CA ASP A 540 -4.52 4.87 18.73
C ASP A 540 -4.40 3.55 19.51
N PHE A 541 -5.08 3.44 20.65
CA PHE A 541 -4.98 2.25 21.50
C PHE A 541 -5.90 1.10 21.03
N GLY A 542 -6.63 1.30 19.93
CA GLY A 542 -7.53 0.30 19.37
C GLY A 542 -8.65 -0.09 20.35
N PRO A 543 -9.27 -1.26 20.17
CA PRO A 543 -10.44 -1.66 20.96
C PRO A 543 -10.11 -1.99 22.43
N ALA A 544 -8.83 -2.20 22.75
CA ALA A 544 -8.43 -2.54 24.11
C ALA A 544 -8.28 -1.33 25.05
N GLY A 545 -8.19 -0.11 24.50
CA GLY A 545 -7.98 1.11 25.26
C GLY A 545 -6.54 1.26 25.80
N PRO A 546 -6.29 2.31 26.59
CA PRO A 546 -4.94 2.70 27.00
C PRO A 546 -4.24 1.61 27.83
N ALA A 547 -2.93 1.44 27.60
CA ALA A 547 -2.11 0.38 28.18
C ALA A 547 -1.73 0.57 29.67
N THR A 548 -2.69 1.04 30.47
CA THR A 548 -2.52 1.28 31.91
C THR A 548 -2.35 -0.03 32.69
N LEU A 549 -1.74 0.04 33.88
CA LEU A 549 -1.64 -1.12 34.78
C LEU A 549 -3.02 -1.70 35.12
N SER A 550 -4.00 -0.86 35.46
CA SER A 550 -5.38 -1.30 35.73
C SER A 550 -5.96 -2.08 34.57
N ARG A 551 -5.78 -1.60 33.33
CA ARG A 551 -6.32 -2.27 32.14
C ARG A 551 -5.67 -3.63 31.91
N ARG A 552 -4.37 -3.77 32.16
CA ARG A 552 -3.65 -5.04 32.06
C ARG A 552 -4.13 -6.04 33.11
N GLU A 553 -4.35 -5.58 34.34
CA GLU A 553 -4.91 -6.40 35.42
C GLU A 553 -6.34 -6.88 35.08
N GLU A 554 -7.18 -6.01 34.51
CA GLU A 554 -8.50 -6.38 34.01
C GLU A 554 -8.42 -7.46 32.93
N ILE A 555 -7.56 -7.26 31.91
CA ILE A 555 -7.38 -8.22 30.82
C ILE A 555 -6.89 -9.59 31.35
N GLN A 556 -5.99 -9.60 32.33
CA GLN A 556 -5.57 -10.85 32.98
C GLN A 556 -6.75 -11.55 33.66
N ARG A 557 -7.57 -10.83 34.44
CA ARG A 557 -8.75 -11.41 35.10
C ARG A 557 -9.75 -11.93 34.06
N GLU A 558 -10.00 -11.16 33.01
CA GLU A 558 -10.89 -11.56 31.90
C GLU A 558 -10.39 -12.85 31.24
N ALA A 559 -9.08 -12.97 30.94
CA ALA A 559 -8.51 -14.17 30.32
C ALA A 559 -8.63 -15.41 31.22
N LEU A 560 -8.35 -15.26 32.52
CA LEU A 560 -8.42 -16.37 33.49
C LEU A 560 -9.85 -16.80 33.81
N ASN A 561 -10.82 -15.88 33.73
CA ASN A 561 -12.24 -16.17 33.97
C ASN A 561 -12.96 -16.64 32.71
N PHE A 562 -12.56 -16.20 31.53
CA PHE A 562 -13.20 -16.58 30.27
C PHE A 562 -13.13 -18.09 30.00
N ALA A 563 -12.10 -18.77 30.52
CA ALA A 563 -11.99 -20.22 30.51
C ALA A 563 -13.08 -20.95 31.35
N VAL A 564 -13.94 -20.22 32.07
CA VAL A 564 -14.98 -20.77 32.97
C VAL A 564 -16.41 -20.59 32.42
N GLU A 565 -16.63 -19.66 31.49
CA GLU A 565 -17.99 -19.20 31.10
C GLU A 565 -18.55 -19.79 29.79
N THR A 566 -17.85 -20.72 29.12
CA THR A 566 -18.41 -21.39 27.93
C THR A 566 -19.44 -22.44 28.35
N ASP A 567 -20.70 -22.19 28.01
CA ASP A 567 -21.93 -22.91 28.42
C ASP A 567 -22.11 -24.31 27.77
N GLY A 568 -21.03 -25.05 27.57
CA GLY A 568 -20.97 -26.44 27.10
C GLY A 568 -19.73 -27.12 27.68
N ASP A 569 -19.71 -28.47 27.75
CA ASP A 569 -18.64 -29.28 28.37
C ASP A 569 -17.28 -28.57 28.36
N PRO A 570 -16.64 -28.29 29.52
CA PRO A 570 -15.51 -27.38 29.60
C PRO A 570 -14.33 -27.94 28.80
N GLU A 571 -14.21 -27.51 27.55
CA GLU A 571 -13.00 -27.70 26.77
C GLU A 571 -11.91 -26.89 27.46
N SER A 572 -11.02 -27.59 28.17
CA SER A 572 -9.86 -26.97 28.79
C SER A 572 -9.04 -26.25 27.72
N VAL A 573 -8.78 -24.96 27.94
CA VAL A 573 -7.93 -24.15 27.06
C VAL A 573 -6.48 -24.61 27.24
N GLY A 574 -5.91 -25.21 26.19
CA GLY A 574 -4.51 -25.63 26.15
C GLY A 574 -3.66 -24.63 25.40
N LEU A 575 -2.63 -24.08 26.05
CA LEU A 575 -1.67 -23.15 25.45
C LEU A 575 -0.28 -23.76 25.45
N ASP A 576 0.32 -23.91 24.27
CA ASP A 576 1.70 -24.40 24.13
C ASP A 576 2.70 -23.24 24.09
N VAL A 577 3.71 -23.32 24.96
CA VAL A 577 4.77 -22.32 25.11
C VAL A 577 6.10 -22.94 24.72
N ASP A 578 6.45 -22.73 23.45
CA ASP A 578 7.77 -23.02 22.89
C ASP A 578 8.73 -21.83 23.10
N PRO A 579 10.07 -22.03 22.96
CA PRO A 579 11.04 -20.94 23.15
C PRO A 579 10.85 -19.73 22.20
N VAL A 580 10.20 -19.95 21.06
CA VAL A 580 9.84 -18.91 20.08
C VAL A 580 8.42 -18.38 20.25
N SER A 581 7.63 -18.94 21.17
CA SER A 581 6.25 -18.54 21.44
C SER A 581 6.20 -17.17 22.12
N PRO A 582 5.29 -16.27 21.71
CA PRO A 582 5.13 -14.98 22.39
C PRO A 582 4.63 -15.16 23.83
N LEU A 583 4.00 -16.29 24.15
CA LEU A 583 3.53 -16.62 25.50
C LEU A 583 4.67 -16.94 26.48
N ARG A 584 5.93 -16.97 26.01
CA ARG A 584 7.11 -17.15 26.86
C ARG A 584 7.22 -16.05 27.94
N SER A 585 6.68 -14.85 27.72
CA SER A 585 6.60 -13.82 28.76
C SER A 585 5.49 -14.06 29.80
N VAL A 586 4.47 -14.84 29.46
CA VAL A 586 3.35 -15.17 30.34
C VAL A 586 3.80 -16.18 31.39
N LEU A 587 4.50 -17.23 30.98
CA LEU A 587 5.07 -18.23 31.88
C LEU A 587 6.36 -18.80 31.29
N LEU A 588 7.48 -18.36 31.84
CA LEU A 588 8.81 -18.88 31.53
C LEU A 588 9.15 -20.00 32.52
N VAL A 589 9.59 -21.15 31.98
CA VAL A 589 9.96 -22.32 32.80
C VAL A 589 11.40 -22.70 32.54
N ALA A 590 12.21 -22.60 33.59
CA ALA A 590 13.59 -23.00 33.59
C ALA A 590 13.81 -24.23 34.47
N VAL A 591 14.45 -25.25 33.92
CA VAL A 591 14.70 -26.52 34.62
C VAL A 591 16.19 -26.79 34.65
N ALA A 592 16.71 -27.10 35.84
CA ALA A 592 18.11 -27.42 36.02
C ALA A 592 18.30 -28.59 37.01
N PHE A 593 19.03 -29.60 36.57
CA PHE A 593 19.62 -30.60 37.47
C PHE A 593 20.78 -29.99 38.23
N HIS A 594 21.02 -30.45 39.46
CA HIS A 594 22.14 -29.97 40.30
C HIS A 594 23.42 -30.77 40.02
N GLU A 595 23.26 -31.99 39.54
CA GLU A 595 24.35 -32.91 39.22
C GLU A 595 24.60 -32.99 37.70
N GLN A 596 25.84 -33.31 37.29
CA GLN A 596 26.20 -33.51 35.86
C GLN A 596 25.99 -34.95 35.39
N SER A 597 26.24 -35.92 36.27
CA SER A 597 25.91 -37.33 36.06
C SER A 597 25.44 -37.97 37.36
N VAL A 598 24.62 -39.01 37.24
CA VAL A 598 24.03 -39.75 38.37
C VAL A 598 24.06 -41.25 38.09
N LYS A 599 24.23 -42.08 39.12
CA LYS A 599 24.15 -43.54 38.95
C LYS A 599 22.68 -43.96 38.82
N PRO A 600 22.39 -45.11 38.17
CA PRO A 600 21.06 -45.68 38.17
C PRO A 600 20.54 -45.86 39.60
N ASP A 601 19.25 -45.56 39.81
CA ASP A 601 18.53 -45.61 41.10
C ASP A 601 19.02 -44.65 42.20
N SER A 602 20.05 -43.84 41.94
CA SER A 602 20.43 -42.76 42.84
C SER A 602 19.56 -41.52 42.62
N VAL A 603 19.40 -40.73 43.68
CA VAL A 603 18.57 -39.52 43.67
C VAL A 603 19.32 -38.40 42.96
N ALA A 604 18.69 -37.79 41.96
CA ALA A 604 19.13 -36.55 41.34
C ALA A 604 18.22 -35.39 41.78
N SER A 605 18.80 -34.23 42.11
CA SER A 605 18.06 -33.04 42.52
C SER A 605 17.72 -32.19 41.30
N LEU A 606 16.43 -31.91 41.11
CA LEU A 606 15.92 -31.08 40.02
C LEU A 606 15.28 -29.81 40.57
N THR A 607 15.68 -28.65 40.08
CA THR A 607 14.97 -27.39 40.34
C THR A 607 14.17 -26.96 39.13
N VAL A 608 12.86 -26.77 39.33
CA VAL A 608 11.94 -26.13 38.39
C VAL A 608 11.73 -24.69 38.86
N SER A 609 12.08 -23.73 38.01
CA SER A 609 11.93 -22.30 38.26
C SER A 609 10.88 -21.73 37.30
N LEU A 610 9.86 -21.07 37.85
CA LEU A 610 8.77 -20.44 37.13
C LEU A 610 8.89 -18.92 37.26
N LEU A 611 8.74 -18.19 36.16
CA LEU A 611 8.67 -16.73 36.13
C LEU A 611 7.48 -16.30 35.29
N SER A 612 6.72 -15.31 35.77
CA SER A 612 5.64 -14.70 35.00
C SER A 612 5.76 -13.17 35.02
N HIS A 613 5.53 -12.55 33.86
CA HIS A 613 5.42 -11.10 33.73
C HIS A 613 3.97 -10.59 33.78
N LEU A 614 3.02 -11.44 34.14
CA LEU A 614 1.63 -11.01 34.36
C LEU A 614 1.53 -10.00 35.53
N PRO A 615 0.64 -9.01 35.45
CA PRO A 615 0.56 -7.92 36.43
C PRO A 615 0.01 -8.35 37.80
N LEU A 616 -0.84 -9.38 37.86
CA LEU A 616 -1.40 -9.94 39.09
C LEU A 616 -0.81 -11.31 39.40
N LEU A 617 -0.71 -11.59 40.71
CA LEU A 617 -0.44 -12.93 41.22
C LEU A 617 -1.57 -13.89 40.84
N PHE A 618 -1.20 -15.11 40.43
CA PHE A 618 -2.15 -16.19 40.14
C PHE A 618 -1.69 -17.51 40.76
N LYS A 619 -2.63 -18.45 40.88
CA LYS A 619 -2.42 -19.76 41.50
C LYS A 619 -2.32 -20.84 40.43
N VAL A 620 -1.30 -21.68 40.53
CA VAL A 620 -1.20 -22.93 39.76
C VAL A 620 -1.69 -24.06 40.66
N ASP A 621 -2.78 -24.71 40.25
CA ASP A 621 -3.45 -25.77 41.02
C ASP A 621 -2.72 -27.12 40.89
N LEU A 622 -2.15 -27.38 39.71
CA LEU A 622 -1.43 -28.60 39.38
C LEU A 622 -0.25 -28.28 38.46
N LEU A 623 0.94 -28.72 38.84
CA LEU A 623 2.14 -28.68 37.99
C LEU A 623 2.54 -30.10 37.62
N GLU A 624 2.54 -30.44 36.33
CA GLU A 624 2.98 -31.74 35.82
C GLU A 624 4.32 -31.57 35.10
N VAL A 625 5.30 -32.43 35.40
CA VAL A 625 6.63 -32.42 34.79
C VAL A 625 6.83 -33.72 34.04
N GLU A 626 7.10 -33.62 32.74
CA GLU A 626 7.25 -34.77 31.84
C GLU A 626 8.70 -34.89 31.35
N PHE A 627 9.24 -36.10 31.45
CA PHE A 627 10.57 -36.47 30.99
C PHE A 627 10.48 -37.36 29.76
N ASN A 628 11.61 -37.52 29.07
CA ASN A 628 11.77 -38.55 28.05
C ASN A 628 11.59 -39.99 28.59
N GLN A 629 11.74 -40.17 29.90
CA GLN A 629 11.47 -41.41 30.62
C GLN A 629 10.20 -41.28 31.46
N PRO A 630 9.08 -41.91 31.09
CA PRO A 630 7.78 -41.68 31.74
C PRO A 630 7.74 -42.12 33.21
N ALA A 631 8.62 -43.03 33.62
CA ALA A 631 8.76 -43.44 35.02
C ALA A 631 9.24 -42.31 35.95
N CYS A 632 9.86 -41.27 35.38
CA CYS A 632 10.35 -40.09 36.11
C CYS A 632 9.33 -38.95 36.15
N ASN A 633 8.19 -39.07 35.47
CA ASN A 633 7.16 -38.02 35.45
C ASN A 633 6.54 -37.87 36.84
N PHE A 634 6.33 -36.63 37.26
CA PHE A 634 5.71 -36.33 38.54
C PHE A 634 4.73 -35.16 38.42
N SER A 635 3.77 -35.11 39.33
CA SER A 635 2.83 -34.00 39.45
C SER A 635 2.80 -33.46 40.87
N MET A 636 2.61 -32.15 40.99
CA MET A 636 2.52 -31.43 42.26
C MET A 636 1.18 -30.71 42.32
N SER A 637 0.29 -31.15 43.20
CA SER A 637 -1.07 -30.62 43.38
C SER A 637 -1.16 -29.60 44.54
N ILE A 638 -0.09 -28.84 44.77
CA ILE A 638 -0.04 -27.81 45.81
C ILE A 638 -0.38 -26.48 45.15
N PRO A 639 -1.27 -25.64 45.69
CA PRO A 639 -1.55 -24.33 45.11
C PRO A 639 -0.29 -23.46 45.19
N LEU A 640 0.36 -23.27 44.05
CA LEU A 640 1.59 -22.50 43.91
C LEU A 640 1.23 -21.06 43.56
N GLU A 641 1.65 -20.11 44.38
CA GLU A 641 1.43 -18.68 44.13
C GLU A 641 2.60 -18.10 43.31
N VAL A 642 2.34 -17.77 42.05
CA VAL A 642 3.33 -17.14 41.16
C VAL A 642 3.17 -15.64 41.25
N SER A 643 4.14 -14.97 41.89
CA SER A 643 4.15 -13.50 41.99
C SER A 643 4.74 -12.84 40.74
N PRO A 644 4.23 -11.66 40.32
CA PRO A 644 4.77 -10.92 39.18
C PRO A 644 6.27 -10.65 39.28
N ASN A 645 7.00 -10.87 38.19
CA ASN A 645 8.43 -10.53 38.03
C ASN A 645 9.37 -11.12 39.10
N LYS A 646 9.00 -12.22 39.75
CA LYS A 646 9.85 -12.93 40.72
C LYS A 646 9.91 -14.41 40.41
N TRP A 647 11.07 -15.03 40.61
CA TRP A 647 11.23 -16.46 40.40
C TRP A 647 10.60 -17.28 41.53
N LEU A 648 9.66 -18.15 41.18
CA LEU A 648 9.21 -19.24 42.06
C LEU A 648 10.06 -20.48 41.79
N ARG A 649 10.70 -21.03 42.81
CA ARG A 649 11.61 -22.19 42.68
C ARG A 649 11.09 -23.38 43.46
N LEU A 650 11.13 -24.54 42.83
CA LEU A 650 10.68 -25.81 43.40
C LEU A 650 11.77 -26.86 43.17
N THR A 651 12.24 -27.48 44.24
CA THR A 651 13.22 -28.56 44.15
C THR A 651 12.54 -29.90 44.39
N HIS A 652 12.75 -30.85 43.49
CA HIS A 652 12.22 -32.20 43.56
C HIS A 652 13.31 -33.23 43.34
N GLU A 653 13.19 -34.38 43.99
CA GLU A 653 14.12 -35.50 43.87
C GLU A 653 13.61 -36.48 42.80
N VAL A 654 14.40 -36.72 41.75
CA VAL A 654 14.06 -37.61 40.64
C VAL A 654 14.97 -38.84 40.68
N LYS A 655 14.41 -40.04 40.46
CA LYS A 655 15.15 -41.31 40.39
C LYS A 655 14.98 -41.95 39.02
N SER A 656 16.08 -42.15 38.30
CA SER A 656 16.08 -42.88 37.03
C SER A 656 16.51 -44.33 37.25
N GLY A 657 15.66 -45.28 36.85
CA GLY A 657 16.01 -46.71 36.81
C GLY A 657 16.68 -47.17 35.52
N GLN A 658 16.85 -46.28 34.53
CA GLN A 658 17.45 -46.59 33.24
C GLN A 658 18.70 -45.73 33.00
N SER A 659 19.76 -46.36 32.50
CA SER A 659 20.98 -45.65 32.04
C SER A 659 20.72 -44.88 30.76
N GLY A 660 21.48 -43.81 30.53
CA GLY A 660 21.34 -42.93 29.37
C GLY A 660 20.94 -41.50 29.72
N LYS A 661 20.60 -40.70 28.71
CA LYS A 661 20.24 -39.30 28.89
C LYS A 661 18.83 -39.18 29.51
N LEU A 662 18.72 -38.58 30.70
CA LEU A 662 17.45 -38.17 31.30
C LEU A 662 17.24 -36.68 30.99
N GLU A 663 16.15 -36.35 30.32
CA GLU A 663 15.84 -34.97 29.90
C GLU A 663 14.41 -34.60 30.26
N CYS A 664 14.25 -33.44 30.91
CA CYS A 664 12.94 -32.82 31.12
C CYS A 664 12.47 -32.20 29.79
N LEU A 665 11.30 -32.61 29.32
CA LEU A 665 10.73 -32.19 28.04
C LEU A 665 9.78 -31.01 28.23
N THR A 666 8.77 -31.19 29.08
CA THR A 666 7.62 -30.30 29.19
C THR A 666 7.20 -30.15 30.65
N VAL A 667 6.73 -28.94 30.98
CA VAL A 667 6.14 -28.61 32.28
C VAL A 667 4.77 -28.01 32.01
N LYS A 668 3.73 -28.64 32.53
CA LYS A 668 2.33 -28.23 32.36
C LYS A 668 1.84 -27.58 33.64
N ALA A 669 1.43 -26.31 33.56
CA ALA A 669 0.82 -25.58 34.66
C ALA A 669 -0.69 -25.48 34.44
N LYS A 670 -1.48 -26.09 35.33
CA LYS A 670 -2.94 -25.99 35.34
C LYS A 670 -3.38 -24.85 36.26
N ILE A 671 -4.15 -23.92 35.72
CA ILE A 671 -4.63 -22.71 36.40
C ILE A 671 -6.16 -22.72 36.38
N ASN A 672 -6.79 -22.56 37.54
CA ASN A 672 -8.26 -22.53 37.73
C ASN A 672 -8.99 -23.72 37.07
N ASN A 673 -8.37 -24.90 37.08
CA ASN A 673 -8.84 -26.16 36.51
C ASN A 673 -9.18 -26.19 34.99
N ASN A 674 -9.20 -25.05 34.29
CA ASN A 674 -9.68 -24.92 32.91
C ASN A 674 -8.63 -24.35 31.94
N LEU A 675 -7.53 -23.76 32.44
CA LEU A 675 -6.41 -23.29 31.62
C LEU A 675 -5.19 -24.18 31.87
N ILE A 676 -4.61 -24.73 30.80
CA ILE A 676 -3.38 -25.54 30.85
C ILE A 676 -2.33 -24.83 30.01
N ILE A 677 -1.24 -24.41 30.63
CA ILE A 677 -0.07 -23.84 29.95
C ILE A 677 1.02 -24.90 29.89
N CYS A 678 1.31 -25.41 28.70
CA CYS A 678 2.32 -26.42 28.42
C CYS A 678 3.63 -25.74 27.98
N CYS A 679 4.58 -25.59 28.89
CA CYS A 679 5.88 -24.98 28.58
C CYS A 679 6.94 -26.04 28.25
N ARG A 680 7.73 -25.83 27.19
CA ARG A 680 8.95 -26.63 26.99
C ARG A 680 10.00 -26.23 28.03
N ALA A 681 10.66 -27.22 28.61
CA ALA A 681 11.71 -26.97 29.58
C ALA A 681 12.93 -26.31 28.91
N GLU A 682 13.35 -25.16 29.44
CA GLU A 682 14.56 -24.44 29.04
C GLU A 682 15.69 -24.62 30.08
N SER A 683 16.94 -24.66 29.61
CA SER A 683 18.11 -24.67 30.50
C SER A 683 18.51 -23.25 30.85
N PRO A 684 18.73 -22.90 32.13
CA PRO A 684 19.22 -21.59 32.53
C PRO A 684 20.44 -21.09 31.76
N ALA A 685 21.36 -21.99 31.38
CA ALA A 685 22.57 -21.65 30.63
C ALA A 685 22.32 -21.26 29.16
N LEU A 686 21.18 -21.63 28.58
CA LEU A 686 20.84 -21.40 27.17
C LEU A 686 19.67 -20.40 27.00
N MET A 687 19.23 -19.77 28.10
CA MET A 687 18.11 -18.83 28.04
C MET A 687 18.53 -17.54 27.33
N GLU A 688 17.85 -17.24 26.22
CA GLU A 688 17.94 -15.95 25.55
C GLU A 688 16.97 -14.93 26.16
N ASP A 689 17.37 -13.66 26.13
CA ASP A 689 16.53 -12.54 26.56
C ASP A 689 15.26 -12.38 25.72
N LEU A 690 14.12 -12.24 26.39
CA LEU A 690 12.86 -11.84 25.76
C LEU A 690 13.03 -10.48 25.06
N THR A 691 12.81 -10.44 23.74
CA THR A 691 13.00 -9.25 22.90
C THR A 691 12.24 -8.03 23.40
N SER A 692 11.01 -8.20 23.86
CA SER A 692 10.13 -7.15 24.39
C SER A 692 10.59 -6.60 25.75
N TRP A 693 11.35 -7.38 26.53
CA TRP A 693 11.79 -7.03 27.89
C TRP A 693 13.30 -6.72 27.96
N LYS A 694 13.99 -6.55 26.82
CA LYS A 694 15.46 -6.33 26.76
C LYS A 694 15.94 -5.06 27.48
N TYR A 695 15.07 -4.06 27.64
CA TYR A 695 15.45 -2.71 28.10
C TYR A 695 14.87 -2.31 29.45
N GLU A 696 14.21 -3.22 30.18
CA GLU A 696 13.66 -2.94 31.52
C GLU A 696 14.62 -3.24 32.66
N ASN A 697 14.67 -2.32 33.62
CA ASN A 697 15.55 -2.37 34.79
C ASN A 697 15.07 -3.35 35.89
N GLN A 698 13.88 -3.95 35.77
CA GLN A 698 13.25 -4.77 36.81
C GLN A 698 13.53 -6.27 36.67
N ARG A 699 14.79 -6.65 36.47
CA ARG A 699 15.16 -8.07 36.38
C ARG A 699 15.77 -8.57 37.68
N GLU A 700 15.18 -9.61 38.26
CA GLU A 700 15.99 -10.60 38.96
C GLU A 700 16.88 -11.28 37.91
N THR A 701 18.18 -11.36 38.17
CA THR A 701 19.13 -12.05 37.29
C THR A 701 18.68 -13.49 37.06
N TYR A 702 18.97 -14.05 35.88
CA TYR A 702 18.72 -15.46 35.60
C TYR A 702 19.24 -16.34 36.76
N PRO A 703 18.61 -17.50 37.02
CA PRO A 703 19.03 -18.40 38.09
C PRO A 703 20.46 -18.97 37.96
N THR A 704 21.23 -18.51 36.97
CA THR A 704 22.64 -18.87 36.72
C THR A 704 23.63 -18.42 37.80
N LEU A 705 23.28 -17.43 38.64
CA LEU A 705 24.12 -16.99 39.76
C LEU A 705 23.92 -17.79 41.06
N ASP A 706 23.04 -18.79 41.05
CA ASP A 706 22.88 -19.69 42.19
C ASP A 706 24.08 -20.65 42.28
N PRO A 707 24.83 -20.69 43.39
CA PRO A 707 25.94 -21.62 43.57
C PRO A 707 25.52 -23.08 43.33
N ALA A 708 24.29 -23.46 43.66
CA ALA A 708 23.78 -24.82 43.48
C ALA A 708 23.50 -25.18 42.00
N LEU A 709 23.18 -24.19 41.16
CA LEU A 709 22.85 -24.38 39.74
C LEU A 709 24.01 -24.05 38.80
N SER A 710 25.08 -23.46 39.33
CA SER A 710 26.24 -22.96 38.59
C SER A 710 27.11 -24.05 37.93
N LEU A 711 27.00 -25.31 38.39
CA LEU A 711 27.88 -26.41 37.99
C LEU A 711 27.34 -27.24 36.80
N SER A 712 26.04 -27.45 36.72
CA SER A 712 25.38 -28.28 35.68
C SER A 712 24.39 -27.47 34.86
N GLY A 713 23.49 -26.71 35.49
CA GLY A 713 22.62 -25.69 34.86
C GLY A 713 21.82 -26.14 33.63
N GLN A 714 21.70 -27.45 33.41
CA GLN A 714 21.13 -28.08 32.22
C GLN A 714 19.84 -28.81 32.57
N LYS A 715 18.91 -28.83 31.62
CA LYS A 715 17.64 -29.57 31.71
C LYS A 715 17.78 -31.08 31.49
N SER A 716 19.00 -31.55 31.26
CA SER A 716 19.33 -32.96 31.08
C SER A 716 20.52 -33.37 31.93
N ILE A 717 20.51 -34.60 32.40
CA ILE A 717 21.57 -35.25 33.16
C ILE A 717 21.93 -36.58 32.50
N GLN A 718 23.22 -36.97 32.57
CA GLN A 718 23.65 -38.29 32.13
C GLN A 718 23.46 -39.29 33.27
N VAL A 719 22.64 -40.32 33.05
CA VAL A 719 22.57 -41.47 33.96
C VAL A 719 23.64 -42.46 33.52
N ASP A 720 24.66 -42.63 34.35
CA ASP A 720 25.80 -43.50 34.08
C ASP A 720 25.35 -44.96 33.97
N GLU A 721 26.17 -45.80 33.34
CA GLU A 721 25.92 -47.24 33.37
C GLU A 721 26.06 -47.76 34.81
N PRO A 722 25.26 -48.77 35.19
CA PRO A 722 25.45 -49.42 36.48
C PRO A 722 26.89 -49.94 36.56
N ASN A 723 27.52 -49.78 37.72
CA ASN A 723 28.87 -50.30 37.94
C ASN A 723 28.92 -51.78 37.50
N PRO A 724 29.90 -52.20 36.68
CA PRO A 724 30.02 -53.60 36.32
C PRO A 724 30.24 -54.42 37.59
N LEU A 725 29.38 -55.41 37.85
CA LEU A 725 29.53 -56.38 38.93
C LEU A 725 30.56 -57.45 38.53
N VAL A 726 31.78 -56.99 38.25
CA VAL A 726 32.91 -57.83 37.84
C VAL A 726 34.15 -57.30 38.55
N ASP A 727 34.73 -58.14 39.41
CA ASP A 727 36.01 -57.87 40.06
C ASP A 727 37.16 -58.44 39.23
N LEU A 728 38.20 -57.65 39.03
CA LEU A 728 39.42 -58.07 38.36
C LEU A 728 40.60 -57.93 39.31
N THR A 729 41.20 -59.06 39.68
CA THR A 729 42.38 -59.09 40.55
C THR A 729 43.58 -59.61 39.79
N LEU A 730 44.66 -58.82 39.80
CA LEU A 730 45.97 -59.19 39.27
C LEU A 730 46.85 -59.59 40.45
N ASN A 731 47.23 -60.86 40.53
CA ASN A 731 48.17 -61.32 41.56
C ASN A 731 49.54 -61.52 40.93
N SER A 732 50.60 -61.01 41.55
CA SER A 732 51.97 -61.30 41.13
C SER A 732 52.69 -62.07 42.23
N ILE A 733 53.52 -63.05 41.84
CA ILE A 733 54.35 -63.83 42.76
C ILE A 733 55.76 -63.21 42.72
N GLY A 734 55.90 -62.00 43.27
CA GLY A 734 57.19 -61.30 43.41
C GLY A 734 57.63 -60.41 42.22
N PRO A 735 58.79 -59.73 42.32
CA PRO A 735 59.31 -58.85 41.27
C PRO A 735 59.92 -59.63 40.10
N ALA A 736 59.70 -59.15 38.87
CA ALA A 736 60.28 -59.69 37.64
C ALA A 736 61.62 -59.02 37.28
N LEU A 737 62.58 -59.76 36.70
CA LEU A 737 63.82 -59.19 36.18
C LEU A 737 63.67 -58.78 34.70
N VAL A 738 64.44 -57.78 34.29
CA VAL A 738 64.43 -57.27 32.90
C VAL A 738 64.91 -58.36 31.94
N GLY A 739 64.03 -58.79 31.03
CA GLY A 739 64.29 -59.85 30.04
C GLY A 739 63.65 -61.21 30.35
N GLU A 740 63.00 -61.38 31.50
CA GLU A 740 62.28 -62.62 31.85
C GLU A 740 60.82 -62.62 31.37
N VAL A 741 60.31 -63.80 31.01
CA VAL A 741 58.88 -64.00 30.74
C VAL A 741 58.15 -64.11 32.08
N PHE A 742 57.38 -63.08 32.42
CA PHE A 742 56.67 -63.00 33.71
C PHE A 742 55.17 -63.24 33.53
N GLN A 743 54.63 -64.26 34.19
CA GLN A 743 53.21 -64.58 34.13
C GLN A 743 52.44 -63.83 35.22
N ILE A 744 51.45 -63.05 34.80
CA ILE A 744 50.51 -62.36 35.70
C ILE A 744 49.17 -63.08 35.62
N PRO A 745 48.79 -63.89 36.63
CA PRO A 745 47.44 -64.43 36.69
C PRO A 745 46.42 -63.29 36.84
N VAL A 746 45.53 -63.20 35.86
CA VAL A 746 44.36 -62.32 35.88
C VAL A 746 43.17 -63.16 36.30
N LEU A 747 42.62 -62.90 37.48
CA LEU A 747 41.38 -63.49 37.92
C LEU A 747 40.25 -62.48 37.71
N VAL A 748 39.25 -62.87 36.92
CA VAL A 748 38.04 -62.09 36.70
C VAL A 748 36.89 -62.84 37.37
N VAL A 749 36.28 -62.22 38.37
CA VAL A 749 35.17 -62.79 39.14
C VAL A 749 33.92 -61.98 38.85
N SER A 750 32.90 -62.60 38.26
CA SER A 750 31.58 -61.98 38.22
C SER A 750 30.96 -62.02 39.62
N THR A 751 30.56 -60.87 40.12
CA THR A 751 29.79 -60.73 41.37
C THR A 751 28.29 -60.55 41.11
N GLY A 752 27.83 -60.66 39.85
CA GLY A 752 26.39 -60.66 39.54
C GLY A 752 25.98 -60.72 38.06
N HIS A 753 26.79 -60.24 37.12
CA HIS A 753 26.43 -60.21 35.68
C HIS A 753 27.11 -61.33 34.88
N VAL A 754 26.42 -61.94 33.91
CA VAL A 754 27.01 -62.99 33.05
C VAL A 754 28.09 -62.36 32.15
N ILE A 755 29.31 -62.89 32.19
CA ILE A 755 30.44 -62.40 31.38
C ILE A 755 30.43 -63.15 30.04
N HIS A 756 30.10 -62.46 28.95
CA HIS A 756 30.04 -63.05 27.60
C HIS A 756 31.34 -62.90 26.81
N GLY A 757 32.25 -62.02 27.24
CA GLY A 757 33.54 -61.72 26.62
C GLY A 757 34.07 -60.36 27.08
N GLY A 758 35.35 -60.09 26.87
CA GLY A 758 35.96 -58.80 27.24
C GLY A 758 37.35 -58.61 26.64
N GLU A 759 37.77 -57.36 26.50
CA GLU A 759 39.11 -56.97 26.05
C GLU A 759 39.89 -56.39 27.24
N LEU A 760 41.08 -56.92 27.51
CA LEU A 760 41.95 -56.46 28.59
C LEU A 760 43.09 -55.63 28.01
N LYS A 761 43.09 -54.32 28.29
CA LYS A 761 44.18 -53.42 27.91
C LYS A 761 45.09 -53.19 29.12
N ILE A 762 46.36 -53.59 29.01
CA ILE A 762 47.37 -53.40 30.04
C ILE A 762 48.28 -52.23 29.63
N ASN A 763 48.29 -51.17 30.43
CA ASN A 763 49.21 -50.05 30.24
C ASN A 763 50.34 -50.16 31.27
N LEU A 764 51.59 -50.20 30.81
CA LEU A 764 52.78 -50.17 31.67
C LEU A 764 53.15 -48.72 31.97
N VAL A 765 53.31 -48.38 33.26
CA VAL A 765 53.70 -47.03 33.70
C VAL A 765 55.04 -47.11 34.40
N ASP A 766 56.06 -46.38 33.92
CA ASP A 766 57.39 -46.34 34.54
C ASP A 766 57.39 -45.46 35.80
N ALA A 767 57.66 -46.05 36.96
CA ALA A 767 57.58 -45.38 38.26
C ALA A 767 58.91 -44.77 38.72
N ARG A 768 59.76 -44.28 37.79
CA ARG A 768 60.97 -43.50 38.14
C ARG A 768 60.63 -42.05 38.50
N GLY A 769 59.97 -41.87 39.63
CA GLY A 769 59.67 -40.57 40.21
C GLY A 769 58.62 -40.72 41.29
N GLY A 770 59.02 -40.69 42.55
CA GLY A 770 58.13 -41.01 43.67
C GLY A 770 56.86 -40.16 43.72
N GLY A 771 55.72 -40.83 43.89
CA GLY A 771 54.48 -40.26 44.43
C GLY A 771 53.36 -40.01 43.40
N MET A 772 52.27 -40.76 43.57
CA MET A 772 50.93 -40.65 42.93
C MET A 772 50.73 -41.34 41.58
N LEU A 773 49.94 -42.42 41.62
CA LEU A 773 49.37 -43.13 40.48
C LEU A 773 48.35 -42.22 39.76
N MET A 774 48.63 -41.87 38.50
CA MET A 774 47.71 -41.16 37.62
C MET A 774 46.62 -42.11 37.07
N SER A 775 45.37 -41.64 37.00
CA SER A 775 44.22 -42.31 36.37
C SER A 775 44.37 -42.35 34.84
N PRO A 776 44.00 -43.45 34.14
CA PRO A 776 44.27 -43.62 32.72
C PRO A 776 43.24 -42.88 31.86
N ARG A 777 43.54 -41.65 31.43
CA ARG A 777 42.78 -40.98 30.34
C ARG A 777 43.64 -40.37 29.23
N GLU A 778 44.96 -40.58 29.23
CA GLU A 778 45.83 -40.02 28.18
C GLU A 778 46.52 -41.14 27.39
N THR A 779 46.18 -41.24 26.11
CA THR A 779 46.84 -42.12 25.14
C THR A 779 48.15 -41.48 24.69
N GLY A 780 49.26 -41.83 25.34
CA GLY A 780 50.61 -41.58 24.83
C GLY A 780 51.06 -42.72 23.92
N GLU A 781 51.56 -42.41 22.73
CA GLU A 781 52.29 -43.35 21.88
C GLU A 781 53.59 -43.76 22.58
N SER A 782 53.76 -45.05 22.88
CA SER A 782 55.03 -45.59 23.35
C SER A 782 55.28 -46.96 22.74
N ASP A 783 56.54 -47.18 22.37
CA ASP A 783 57.07 -48.27 21.56
C ASP A 783 56.51 -49.66 21.92
N ALA A 784 56.27 -50.44 20.87
CA ALA A 784 55.67 -51.76 20.92
C ALA A 784 56.45 -52.73 21.84
N HIS A 785 56.02 -52.84 23.10
CA HIS A 785 56.29 -54.00 23.93
C HIS A 785 55.19 -55.04 23.67
N HIS A 786 55.56 -56.11 22.95
CA HIS A 786 54.64 -57.16 22.55
C HIS A 786 54.24 -57.99 23.78
N VAL A 787 52.95 -57.94 24.16
CA VAL A 787 52.37 -58.80 25.19
C VAL A 787 51.52 -59.85 24.49
N GLU A 788 51.98 -61.10 24.49
CA GLU A 788 51.26 -62.22 23.88
C GLU A 788 50.57 -63.05 24.99
N LEU A 789 49.25 -63.23 24.88
CA LEU A 789 48.45 -63.99 25.84
C LEU A 789 48.64 -65.49 25.63
N LEU A 790 49.41 -66.15 26.51
CA LEU A 790 49.63 -67.59 26.47
C LEU A 790 48.58 -68.34 27.32
N LYS A 791 47.59 -68.92 26.63
CA LYS A 791 46.57 -69.92 27.07
C LYS A 791 45.43 -69.44 27.99
N HIS A 792 44.19 -69.74 27.55
CA HIS A 792 42.96 -69.64 28.33
C HIS A 792 42.62 -70.99 29.00
N PHE A 793 42.24 -70.95 30.28
CA PHE A 793 41.39 -71.98 30.89
C PHE A 793 40.15 -71.30 31.45
N TRP A 794 38.99 -71.60 30.87
CA TRP A 794 37.70 -71.23 31.44
C TRP A 794 37.26 -72.36 32.37
N SER A 795 37.23 -72.12 33.68
CA SER A 795 36.40 -72.91 34.60
C SER A 795 35.17 -72.08 34.92
N THR A 796 33.99 -72.59 34.58
CA THR A 796 32.69 -72.05 35.01
C THR A 796 32.56 -72.05 36.52
#